data_AF-A0A1C6H2C8-F1
#
_entry.id   AF-A0A1C6H2C8-F1
#
_cell.length_a   1.000
_cell.length_b   1.000
_cell.length_c   1.000
_cell.angle_alpha   90.00
_cell.angle_beta   90.00
_cell.angle_gamma   90.00
#
_symmetry.space_group_name_H-M   'P 1'
#
loop_
_entity.id
_entity.type
_entity.pdbx_description
1 polymer ?
#
loop_
_entity_poly.entity_id
_entity_poly.type
_entity_poly.pdbx_seq_one_letter_code
_entity_poly.pdbx_strand_id
1 'polypeptide(L)'
;MAQLLKAIVDTQKNNYKAIGQVNAYDSLELELEIKMNGVNVDFVNPSFELISKKADGNRVRQLKDISYADRKIKIIVDDQITACSKSGIVSNQLIIKDEGRMSTCLFYFLLGSSLDREIIQSIDKVEVLEQLDKYVVTAFANLDEFEKRIITGEATIRKLNEDMTAAESNRENAESNRGSTFDDLVLRMNNAIRTAISTDETLNNNEVDRINNYNILKRALEIIREELISLNNSVALEEQKRVQAEIDRTNANIEAINKLNSTNASIEKAEALRGKEWETIKGENKSLKEALTTINNTANSNEEVRKTNEVARVTAERNRVTEFNKIKEDNKVLETNLVKKVDDKIVEIEAQNTQFKDKVTADYNAFTQEVDNQILNSKTDYFGKEHTSVDERLNEDFDNIHQRVNNSEYLPYEGSNITAENSYYGLTKDMVIKGRTLQNLLETSSYVFEQAGGTLDTDFRAVSGVNSLVVTRLTDTVLRYAYFRTRSVNIDRLKPNTKYTVVFGECKNLGTVSLQTGDSLTRITNTSSIQNNKAVLTTIEDLSVADGKLITVFVVPKSYATNDEFVMKDIMILEGDHTNTPMEELPYGEGIYSVGEKEVTPEGKYPVKTKSCGKNLFDLEFDGGITNDNGLYTIPQGTPLGWKNCFKPLKVKPNTGYTLSTVGFRGYGARIGLGRKRIAYYQASSPDTIVNNVGERQSFNSGNTNEIYVGICTDGEYAINKPLVEFNIQLEESKTHTTYEPYQESKSEVLLDEPLRGLPNGVVDEILEDGILIRRIARKFINASWFTSTGTNVPEVKRWFYQPKEEKPKNEGHCLCDKITYARSSATWMEPFPKSCIAINSVGNQIIIYDEEVKGGTAEDKARLVEKYGVMEVLYELETPIVTKIANSIKLKTFDTTTHITSNNYLLPKLSAKVPSNVQAVVSGLRTENEALKTDLKIMNLVTEENNIKNIETNLDQEARLTMIEMGVI
;
A
#
# COMPACT_ATOMS: atom_id res chain seq x y z
N MET A 1 -46.81 -18.76 -21.52
CA MET A 1 -47.34 -19.68 -22.56
C MET A 1 -46.66 -19.29 -23.86
N ALA A 2 -45.98 -20.21 -24.53
CA ALA A 2 -45.30 -19.91 -25.78
C ALA A 2 -46.30 -19.83 -26.94
N GLN A 3 -46.13 -18.84 -27.82
CA GLN A 3 -46.96 -18.70 -29.02
C GLN A 3 -46.54 -19.75 -30.05
N LEU A 4 -47.48 -20.49 -30.63
CA LEU A 4 -47.19 -21.56 -31.58
C LEU A 4 -47.46 -21.12 -33.02
N LEU A 5 -46.46 -21.21 -33.89
CA LEU A 5 -46.61 -21.00 -35.33
C LEU A 5 -46.42 -22.31 -36.09
N LYS A 6 -47.37 -22.61 -37.00
CA LYS A 6 -47.36 -23.84 -37.80
C LYS A 6 -47.14 -23.51 -39.27
N ALA A 7 -46.22 -24.21 -39.92
CA ALA A 7 -45.92 -23.93 -41.32
C ALA A 7 -45.42 -25.16 -42.10
N ILE A 8 -45.59 -25.11 -43.42
CA ILE A 8 -44.96 -26.03 -44.36
C ILE A 8 -43.79 -25.28 -45.00
N VAL A 9 -42.59 -25.86 -44.93
CA VAL A 9 -41.35 -25.27 -45.45
C VAL A 9 -40.70 -26.24 -46.44
N ASP A 10 -40.23 -25.73 -47.58
CA ASP A 10 -39.65 -26.54 -48.65
C ASP A 10 -38.13 -26.29 -48.78
N THR A 11 -37.39 -27.27 -49.30
CA THR A 11 -35.94 -27.15 -49.58
C THR A 11 -35.62 -26.53 -50.94
N GLN A 12 -36.60 -26.42 -51.83
CA GLN A 12 -36.41 -25.93 -53.21
C GLN A 12 -37.44 -24.88 -53.64
N LYS A 13 -38.58 -24.76 -52.94
CA LYS A 13 -39.64 -23.79 -53.25
C LYS A 13 -39.68 -22.67 -52.22
N ASN A 14 -39.45 -21.43 -52.67
CA ASN A 14 -39.52 -20.25 -51.80
C ASN A 14 -40.97 -19.95 -51.38
N ASN A 15 -41.15 -19.64 -50.10
CA ASN A 15 -42.37 -19.05 -49.58
C ASN A 15 -42.06 -17.65 -49.03
N TYR A 16 -42.50 -16.61 -49.74
CA TYR A 16 -42.23 -15.22 -49.38
C TYR A 16 -43.23 -14.65 -48.36
N LYS A 17 -44.23 -15.42 -47.93
CA LYS A 17 -45.20 -14.99 -46.91
C LYS A 17 -44.66 -15.33 -45.52
N ALA A 18 -44.92 -14.43 -44.57
CA ALA A 18 -44.63 -14.70 -43.17
C ALA A 18 -45.53 -15.84 -42.65
N ILE A 19 -44.95 -16.76 -41.90
CA ILE A 19 -45.63 -17.91 -41.29
C ILE A 19 -46.46 -17.52 -40.05
N GLY A 20 -46.29 -16.29 -39.57
CA GLY A 20 -47.03 -15.72 -38.46
C GLY A 20 -46.36 -14.46 -37.90
N GLN A 21 -46.89 -13.97 -36.78
CA GLN A 21 -46.37 -12.82 -36.04
C GLN A 21 -46.24 -13.17 -34.56
N VAL A 22 -45.14 -12.73 -33.94
CA VAL A 22 -44.87 -12.80 -32.50
C VAL A 22 -44.38 -11.44 -32.01
N ASN A 23 -44.61 -11.04 -30.77
CA ASN A 23 -44.03 -9.80 -30.24
C ASN A 23 -42.61 -10.03 -29.75
N ALA A 24 -41.81 -8.96 -29.72
CA ALA A 24 -40.48 -9.02 -29.13
C ALA A 24 -40.55 -9.51 -27.67
N TYR A 25 -39.60 -10.37 -27.28
CA TYR A 25 -39.48 -10.98 -25.94
C TYR A 25 -40.55 -12.03 -25.56
N ASP A 26 -41.53 -12.32 -26.42
CA ASP A 26 -42.43 -13.45 -26.19
C ASP A 26 -41.73 -14.78 -26.55
N SER A 27 -42.00 -15.83 -25.77
CA SER A 27 -41.56 -17.19 -26.09
C SER A 27 -42.31 -17.73 -27.32
N LEU A 28 -41.57 -18.33 -28.26
CA LEU A 28 -42.09 -18.81 -29.54
C LEU A 28 -41.80 -20.31 -29.72
N GLU A 29 -42.80 -21.06 -30.17
CA GLU A 29 -42.63 -22.42 -30.67
C GLU A 29 -42.96 -22.48 -32.17
N LEU A 30 -42.16 -23.21 -32.94
CA LEU A 30 -42.42 -23.51 -34.34
C LEU A 30 -42.74 -25.01 -34.49
N GLU A 31 -43.77 -25.32 -35.27
CA GLU A 31 -44.08 -26.68 -35.73
C GLU A 31 -44.02 -26.67 -37.26
N LEU A 32 -42.97 -27.29 -37.81
CA LEU A 32 -42.66 -27.25 -39.24
C LEU A 32 -42.85 -28.63 -39.89
N GLU A 33 -43.58 -28.68 -41.00
CA GLU A 33 -43.62 -29.82 -41.91
C GLU A 33 -42.66 -29.54 -43.08
N ILE A 34 -41.69 -30.43 -43.30
CA ILE A 34 -40.66 -30.23 -44.34
C ILE A 34 -41.01 -30.98 -45.62
N LYS A 35 -40.91 -30.28 -46.74
CA LYS A 35 -41.06 -30.86 -48.09
C LYS A 35 -39.80 -30.66 -48.92
N MET A 36 -39.58 -31.57 -49.86
CA MET A 36 -38.54 -31.46 -50.89
C MET A 36 -39.21 -31.44 -52.25
N ASN A 37 -39.14 -30.29 -52.92
CA ASN A 37 -39.83 -30.05 -54.19
C ASN A 37 -41.35 -30.27 -54.13
N GLY A 38 -41.98 -30.06 -52.98
CA GLY A 38 -43.40 -30.30 -52.74
C GLY A 38 -43.77 -31.73 -52.34
N VAL A 39 -42.79 -32.62 -52.20
CA VAL A 39 -42.99 -34.01 -51.74
C VAL A 39 -42.62 -34.13 -50.26
N ASN A 40 -43.38 -34.91 -49.50
CA ASN A 40 -43.09 -35.15 -48.07
C ASN A 40 -41.79 -35.95 -47.92
N VAL A 41 -41.01 -35.61 -46.89
CA VAL A 41 -39.73 -36.26 -46.59
C VAL A 41 -39.79 -36.82 -45.17
N ASP A 42 -39.30 -38.05 -45.01
CA ASP A 42 -39.09 -38.68 -43.72
C ASP A 42 -37.60 -38.68 -43.39
N PHE A 43 -37.26 -38.33 -42.15
CA PHE A 43 -35.89 -38.36 -41.66
C PHE A 43 -35.66 -39.57 -40.73
N VAL A 44 -34.47 -40.17 -40.80
CA VAL A 44 -34.13 -41.39 -40.04
C VAL A 44 -33.41 -41.05 -38.73
N ASN A 45 -32.30 -40.32 -38.80
CA ASN A 45 -31.53 -39.85 -37.63
C ASN A 45 -31.04 -38.40 -37.85
N PRO A 46 -31.96 -37.43 -38.02
CA PRO A 46 -31.58 -36.08 -38.35
C PRO A 46 -30.98 -35.34 -37.15
N SER A 47 -29.99 -34.48 -37.42
CA SER A 47 -29.67 -33.34 -36.55
C SER A 47 -30.07 -32.04 -37.25
N PHE A 48 -30.60 -31.10 -36.46
CA PHE A 48 -31.16 -29.85 -36.96
C PHE A 48 -30.41 -28.65 -36.43
N GLU A 49 -30.43 -27.58 -37.22
CA GLU A 49 -29.85 -26.30 -36.85
C GLU A 49 -30.69 -25.17 -37.43
N LEU A 50 -31.18 -24.28 -36.59
CA LEU A 50 -31.93 -23.09 -37.02
C LEU A 50 -30.96 -21.90 -37.12
N ILE A 51 -30.91 -21.28 -38.30
CA ILE A 51 -30.22 -20.00 -38.51
C ILE A 51 -31.27 -18.92 -38.70
N SER A 52 -31.19 -17.90 -37.86
CA SER A 52 -32.10 -16.77 -37.89
C SER A 52 -31.34 -15.47 -38.05
N LYS A 53 -31.81 -14.59 -38.94
CA LYS A 53 -31.39 -13.20 -39.04
C LYS A 53 -32.53 -12.32 -38.50
N LYS A 54 -32.22 -11.61 -37.41
CA LYS A 54 -33.12 -10.70 -36.71
C LYS A 54 -33.38 -9.43 -37.53
N ALA A 55 -34.42 -8.69 -37.15
CA ALA A 55 -34.81 -7.44 -37.79
C ALA A 55 -33.78 -6.30 -37.63
N ASP A 56 -32.95 -6.35 -36.59
CA ASP A 56 -31.81 -5.45 -36.37
C ASP A 56 -30.56 -5.81 -37.21
N GLY A 57 -30.55 -6.97 -37.87
CA GLY A 57 -29.46 -7.46 -38.70
C GLY A 57 -28.58 -8.52 -38.04
N ASN A 58 -28.71 -8.74 -36.73
CA ASN A 58 -27.95 -9.73 -35.97
C ASN A 58 -28.35 -11.16 -36.36
N ARG A 59 -27.41 -12.10 -36.24
CA ARG A 59 -27.61 -13.51 -36.62
C ARG A 59 -27.50 -14.40 -35.39
N VAL A 60 -28.45 -15.32 -35.26
CA VAL A 60 -28.48 -16.32 -34.17
C VAL A 60 -28.48 -17.71 -34.80
N ARG A 61 -27.76 -18.63 -34.17
CA ARG A 61 -27.66 -20.04 -34.57
C ARG A 61 -28.06 -20.90 -33.39
N GLN A 62 -29.11 -21.68 -33.55
CA GLN A 62 -29.67 -22.53 -32.50
C GLN A 62 -29.50 -24.01 -32.87
N LEU A 63 -28.94 -24.77 -31.92
CA LEU A 63 -28.67 -26.21 -32.04
C LEU A 63 -29.49 -27.08 -31.08
N LYS A 64 -30.03 -26.49 -30.01
CA LYS A 64 -30.77 -27.16 -28.94
C LYS A 64 -32.28 -26.90 -29.07
N ASP A 65 -33.08 -27.72 -28.39
CA ASP A 65 -34.56 -27.63 -28.34
C ASP A 65 -35.28 -27.75 -29.69
N ILE A 66 -34.68 -28.55 -30.58
CA ILE A 66 -35.27 -28.98 -31.84
C ILE A 66 -35.52 -30.49 -31.77
N SER A 67 -36.77 -30.89 -31.93
CA SER A 67 -37.21 -32.30 -31.89
C SER A 67 -37.98 -32.66 -33.15
N TYR A 68 -37.92 -33.93 -33.54
CA TYR A 68 -38.62 -34.45 -34.70
C TYR A 68 -39.48 -35.65 -34.29
N ALA A 69 -40.78 -35.54 -34.49
CA ALA A 69 -41.76 -36.59 -34.23
C ALA A 69 -42.96 -36.39 -35.18
N ASP A 70 -43.62 -37.49 -35.56
CA ASP A 70 -44.84 -37.45 -36.40
C ASP A 70 -44.70 -36.61 -37.69
N ARG A 71 -43.55 -36.71 -38.36
CA ARG A 71 -43.20 -35.93 -39.57
C ARG A 71 -43.14 -34.41 -39.38
N LYS A 72 -43.05 -33.95 -38.14
CA LYS A 72 -43.01 -32.54 -37.79
C LYS A 72 -41.78 -32.24 -36.96
N ILE A 73 -41.18 -31.10 -37.27
CA ILE A 73 -40.07 -30.56 -36.50
C ILE A 73 -40.64 -29.53 -35.55
N LYS A 74 -40.53 -29.80 -34.26
CA LYS A 74 -40.90 -28.87 -33.20
C LYS A 74 -39.65 -28.17 -32.68
N ILE A 75 -39.66 -26.84 -32.74
CA ILE A 75 -38.57 -25.97 -32.29
C ILE A 75 -39.11 -25.07 -31.19
N ILE A 76 -38.53 -25.13 -29.99
CA ILE A 76 -38.69 -24.07 -29.00
C ILE A 76 -37.66 -23.01 -29.36
N VAL A 77 -38.10 -21.87 -29.89
CA VAL A 77 -37.21 -20.86 -30.44
C VAL A 77 -36.48 -20.16 -29.31
N ASP A 78 -35.15 -20.05 -29.42
CA ASP A 78 -34.33 -19.36 -28.44
C ASP A 78 -34.79 -17.90 -28.27
N ASP A 79 -34.97 -17.47 -27.02
CA ASP A 79 -35.42 -16.12 -26.70
C ASP A 79 -34.53 -15.03 -27.32
N GLN A 80 -33.26 -15.31 -27.64
CA GLN A 80 -32.39 -14.36 -28.37
C GLN A 80 -32.90 -14.00 -29.77
N ILE A 81 -33.65 -14.89 -30.42
CA ILE A 81 -34.22 -14.68 -31.74
C ILE A 81 -35.42 -13.71 -31.66
N THR A 82 -36.21 -13.76 -30.59
CA THR A 82 -37.35 -12.85 -30.35
C THR A 82 -36.98 -11.60 -29.53
N ALA A 83 -35.84 -11.60 -28.82
CA ALA A 83 -35.31 -10.46 -28.07
C ALA A 83 -34.63 -9.43 -28.98
N CYS A 84 -35.42 -8.59 -29.66
CA CYS A 84 -34.91 -7.58 -30.59
C CYS A 84 -35.59 -6.22 -30.33
N SER A 85 -34.80 -5.17 -30.21
CA SER A 85 -35.28 -3.79 -29.99
C SER A 85 -35.94 -3.18 -31.23
N LYS A 86 -35.74 -3.78 -32.42
CA LYS A 86 -36.30 -3.35 -33.69
C LYS A 86 -37.39 -4.33 -34.17
N SER A 87 -38.58 -3.81 -34.43
CA SER A 87 -39.66 -4.58 -35.06
C SER A 87 -39.39 -4.76 -36.56
N GLY A 88 -39.80 -5.90 -37.13
CA GLY A 88 -39.55 -6.19 -38.54
C GLY A 88 -39.55 -7.68 -38.87
N ILE A 89 -39.03 -8.02 -40.05
CA ILE A 89 -39.01 -9.40 -40.56
C ILE A 89 -37.83 -10.16 -39.95
N VAL A 90 -38.09 -11.32 -39.36
CA VAL A 90 -37.06 -12.30 -39.00
C VAL A 90 -36.97 -13.34 -40.12
N SER A 91 -35.78 -13.49 -40.69
CA SER A 91 -35.51 -14.46 -41.77
C SER A 91 -34.88 -15.71 -41.19
N ASN A 92 -35.42 -16.87 -41.50
CA ASN A 92 -35.01 -18.15 -40.92
C ASN A 92 -34.64 -19.15 -42.00
N GLN A 93 -33.69 -20.01 -41.68
CA GLN A 93 -33.32 -21.17 -42.49
C GLN A 93 -33.06 -22.35 -41.58
N LEU A 94 -33.69 -23.49 -41.87
CA LEU A 94 -33.44 -24.72 -41.14
C LEU A 94 -32.44 -25.57 -41.92
N ILE A 95 -31.37 -25.95 -41.25
CA ILE A 95 -30.36 -26.90 -41.72
C ILE A 95 -30.72 -28.27 -41.16
N ILE A 96 -30.66 -29.27 -42.03
CA ILE A 96 -30.99 -30.65 -41.72
C ILE A 96 -29.79 -31.52 -42.12
N LYS A 97 -29.34 -32.38 -41.21
CA LYS A 97 -28.23 -33.32 -41.43
C LYS A 97 -28.71 -34.73 -41.14
N ASP A 98 -29.04 -35.47 -42.19
CA ASP A 98 -29.53 -36.85 -42.15
C ASP A 98 -28.86 -37.62 -43.29
N GLU A 99 -27.65 -38.14 -43.04
CA GLU A 99 -26.67 -38.70 -44.02
C GLU A 99 -26.01 -37.70 -45.00
N GLY A 100 -26.49 -36.46 -45.06
CA GLY A 100 -25.90 -35.36 -45.80
C GLY A 100 -26.42 -34.01 -45.34
N ARG A 101 -25.76 -32.91 -45.73
CA ARG A 101 -26.20 -31.55 -45.38
C ARG A 101 -27.22 -31.05 -46.40
N MET A 102 -28.43 -30.73 -45.94
CA MET A 102 -29.41 -29.96 -46.71
C MET A 102 -29.94 -28.77 -45.90
N SER A 103 -30.60 -27.84 -46.58
CA SER A 103 -31.21 -26.66 -45.95
C SER A 103 -32.54 -26.34 -46.59
N THR A 104 -33.47 -25.79 -45.82
CA THR A 104 -34.70 -25.23 -46.36
C THR A 104 -34.42 -23.98 -47.20
N CYS A 105 -35.36 -23.60 -48.05
CA CYS A 105 -35.50 -22.21 -48.49
C CYS A 105 -35.75 -21.30 -47.27
N LEU A 106 -35.54 -19.99 -47.44
CA LEU A 106 -35.81 -19.02 -46.38
C LEU A 106 -37.32 -18.98 -46.08
N PHE A 107 -37.64 -18.93 -44.79
CA PHE A 107 -38.99 -18.69 -44.29
C PHE A 107 -38.97 -17.58 -43.23
N TYR A 108 -40.10 -16.92 -43.04
CA TYR A 108 -40.14 -15.63 -42.34
C TYR A 108 -41.24 -15.61 -41.28
N PHE A 109 -41.03 -14.92 -40.16
CA PHE A 109 -42.12 -14.47 -39.29
C PHE A 109 -41.95 -12.97 -38.97
N LEU A 110 -43.03 -12.31 -38.60
CA LEU A 110 -43.04 -10.89 -38.24
C LEU A 110 -42.80 -10.73 -36.75
N LEU A 111 -41.87 -9.82 -36.40
CA LEU A 111 -41.61 -9.44 -35.02
C LEU A 111 -42.29 -8.10 -34.71
N GLY A 112 -43.31 -8.15 -33.86
CA GLY A 112 -44.04 -7.00 -33.33
C GLY A 112 -43.28 -6.26 -32.23
N SER A 113 -43.63 -5.00 -32.01
CA SER A 113 -43.11 -4.21 -30.91
C SER A 113 -43.69 -4.68 -29.57
N SER A 114 -42.86 -4.88 -28.56
CA SER A 114 -43.30 -4.97 -27.16
C SER A 114 -43.18 -3.61 -26.47
N LEU A 115 -44.04 -3.37 -25.47
CA LEU A 115 -43.98 -2.20 -24.59
C LEU A 115 -42.83 -2.28 -23.58
N ASP A 116 -42.19 -3.45 -23.44
CA ASP A 116 -41.08 -3.72 -22.51
C ASP A 116 -39.71 -3.22 -23.02
N ARG A 117 -39.72 -2.28 -23.98
CA ARG A 117 -38.56 -1.85 -24.78
C ARG A 117 -37.48 -1.08 -24.02
N GLU A 118 -37.76 -0.60 -22.81
CA GLU A 118 -36.87 0.33 -22.08
C GLU A 118 -36.00 -0.33 -20.99
N ILE A 119 -36.11 -1.64 -20.73
CA ILE A 119 -35.49 -2.23 -19.52
C ILE A 119 -34.28 -3.15 -19.78
N ILE A 120 -34.10 -3.77 -20.95
CA ILE A 120 -33.03 -4.79 -21.10
C ILE A 120 -32.29 -4.71 -22.45
N GLN A 121 -30.98 -4.41 -22.39
CA GLN A 121 -30.04 -4.55 -23.52
C GLN A 121 -29.76 -6.04 -23.82
N SER A 122 -29.63 -6.36 -25.11
CA SER A 122 -29.24 -7.69 -25.63
C SER A 122 -27.91 -8.14 -25.02
N ILE A 123 -27.92 -9.21 -24.22
CA ILE A 123 -26.71 -9.81 -23.64
C ILE A 123 -26.21 -10.88 -24.61
N ASP A 124 -24.98 -10.74 -25.10
CA ASP A 124 -24.29 -11.81 -25.83
C ASP A 124 -24.01 -12.98 -24.86
N LYS A 125 -24.76 -14.08 -25.00
CA LYS A 125 -24.45 -15.32 -24.26
C LYS A 125 -23.20 -15.95 -24.87
N VAL A 126 -22.05 -15.69 -24.25
CA VAL A 126 -20.78 -16.35 -24.57
C VAL A 126 -20.73 -17.68 -23.79
N GLU A 127 -20.65 -18.81 -24.50
CA GLU A 127 -20.62 -20.19 -23.96
C GLU A 127 -19.55 -20.41 -22.86
N VAL A 128 -18.50 -19.58 -22.86
CA VAL A 128 -17.43 -19.55 -21.85
C VAL A 128 -17.95 -19.13 -20.46
N LEU A 129 -18.99 -18.29 -20.39
CA LEU A 129 -19.56 -17.83 -19.12
C LEU A 129 -20.44 -18.90 -18.45
N GLU A 130 -21.13 -19.75 -19.21
CA GLU A 130 -21.85 -20.90 -18.64
C GLU A 130 -20.88 -21.94 -18.05
N GLN A 131 -19.72 -22.15 -18.68
CA GLN A 131 -18.68 -23.02 -18.14
C GLN A 131 -18.06 -22.43 -16.86
N LEU A 132 -17.90 -21.10 -16.81
CA LEU A 132 -17.44 -20.40 -15.62
C LEU A 132 -18.46 -20.52 -14.47
N ASP A 133 -19.75 -20.35 -14.73
CA ASP A 133 -20.80 -20.47 -13.72
C ASP A 133 -20.88 -21.89 -13.14
N LYS A 134 -20.72 -22.91 -13.99
CA LYS A 134 -20.65 -24.32 -13.57
C LYS A 134 -19.40 -24.62 -12.72
N TYR A 135 -18.27 -24.01 -13.06
CA TYR A 135 -17.03 -24.10 -12.27
C TYR A 135 -17.18 -23.41 -10.91
N VAL A 136 -17.82 -22.24 -10.86
CA VAL A 136 -18.07 -21.48 -9.64
C VAL A 136 -19.00 -22.25 -8.70
N VAL A 137 -20.08 -22.86 -9.21
CA VAL A 137 -20.98 -23.71 -8.41
C VAL A 137 -20.26 -24.93 -7.83
N THR A 138 -19.38 -25.57 -8.62
CA THR A 138 -18.60 -26.72 -8.14
C THR A 138 -17.56 -26.31 -7.10
N ALA A 139 -16.94 -25.14 -7.26
CA ALA A 139 -16.00 -24.58 -6.29
C ALA A 139 -16.68 -24.24 -4.95
N PHE A 140 -17.89 -23.67 -4.98
CA PHE A 140 -18.66 -23.40 -3.76
C PHE A 140 -19.11 -24.69 -3.05
N ALA A 141 -19.49 -25.74 -3.79
CA ALA A 141 -19.82 -27.03 -3.19
C ALA A 141 -18.61 -27.69 -2.49
N ASN A 142 -17.42 -27.60 -3.11
CA ASN A 142 -16.19 -28.10 -2.49
C ASN A 142 -15.82 -27.30 -1.24
N LEU A 143 -16.02 -25.98 -1.25
CA LEU A 143 -15.77 -25.12 -0.08
C LEU A 143 -16.68 -25.46 1.10
N ASP A 144 -17.97 -25.72 0.87
CA ASP A 144 -18.91 -26.16 1.91
C ASP A 144 -18.54 -27.53 2.52
N GLU A 145 -18.01 -28.46 1.69
CA GLU A 145 -17.48 -29.73 2.18
C GLU A 145 -16.21 -29.54 3.02
N PHE A 146 -15.30 -28.66 2.59
CA PHE A 146 -14.11 -28.31 3.38
C PHE A 146 -14.46 -27.65 4.71
N GLU A 147 -15.43 -26.74 4.73
CA GLU A 147 -15.92 -26.07 5.94
C GLU A 147 -16.49 -27.08 6.95
N LYS A 148 -17.31 -28.03 6.49
CA LYS A 148 -17.83 -29.12 7.34
C LYS A 148 -16.74 -30.01 7.93
N ARG A 149 -15.67 -30.30 7.17
CA ARG A 149 -14.52 -31.08 7.67
C ARG A 149 -13.70 -30.29 8.70
N ILE A 150 -13.53 -28.98 8.52
CA ILE A 150 -12.86 -28.10 9.49
C ILE A 150 -13.67 -28.04 10.80
N ILE A 151 -14.98 -27.82 10.73
CA ILE A 151 -15.87 -27.78 11.91
C ILE A 151 -15.83 -29.11 12.69
N THR A 152 -15.81 -30.24 11.97
CA THR A 152 -15.72 -31.59 12.60
C THR A 152 -14.35 -31.83 13.24
N GLY A 153 -13.27 -31.35 12.60
CA GLY A 153 -11.92 -31.37 13.16
C GLY A 153 -11.79 -30.53 14.43
N GLU A 154 -12.30 -29.30 14.42
CA GLU A 154 -12.34 -28.41 15.59
C GLU A 154 -13.11 -29.02 16.77
N ALA A 155 -14.26 -29.66 16.51
CA ALA A 155 -15.04 -30.32 17.55
C ALA A 155 -14.25 -31.48 18.21
N THR A 156 -13.46 -32.20 17.42
CA THR A 156 -12.63 -33.31 17.92
C THR A 156 -11.43 -32.79 18.74
N ILE A 157 -10.79 -31.71 18.29
CA ILE A 157 -9.68 -31.07 19.02
C ILE A 157 -10.18 -30.46 20.33
N ARG A 158 -11.35 -29.80 20.33
CA ARG A 158 -11.96 -29.22 21.53
C ARG A 158 -12.23 -30.29 22.59
N LYS A 159 -12.79 -31.43 22.18
CA LYS A 159 -13.04 -32.57 23.08
C LYS A 159 -11.75 -33.16 23.67
N LEU A 160 -10.70 -33.32 22.85
CA LEU A 160 -9.38 -33.76 23.34
C LEU A 160 -8.79 -32.79 24.37
N ASN A 161 -8.98 -31.48 24.17
CA ASN A 161 -8.48 -30.46 25.08
C ASN A 161 -9.27 -30.45 26.40
N GLU A 162 -10.58 -30.67 26.34
CA GLU A 162 -11.45 -30.83 27.52
C GLU A 162 -11.05 -32.08 28.34
N ASP A 163 -10.84 -33.23 27.68
CA ASP A 163 -10.42 -34.47 28.32
C ASP A 163 -9.03 -34.34 28.97
N MET A 164 -8.09 -33.64 28.31
CA MET A 164 -6.74 -33.37 28.83
C MET A 164 -6.77 -32.42 30.05
N THR A 165 -7.64 -31.40 30.02
CA THR A 165 -7.84 -30.47 31.13
C THR A 165 -8.43 -31.18 32.35
N ALA A 166 -9.39 -32.09 32.14
CA ALA A 166 -9.98 -32.90 33.21
C ALA A 166 -8.95 -33.86 33.85
N ALA A 167 -8.07 -34.47 33.04
CA ALA A 167 -7.00 -35.33 33.54
C ALA A 167 -5.97 -34.54 34.38
N GLU A 168 -5.61 -33.33 33.95
CA GLU A 168 -4.65 -32.48 34.67
C GLU A 168 -5.20 -31.99 36.02
N SER A 169 -6.48 -31.61 36.07
CA SER A 169 -7.15 -31.24 37.33
C SER A 169 -7.16 -32.38 38.36
N ASN A 170 -7.33 -33.62 37.92
CA ASN A 170 -7.24 -34.79 38.81
C ASN A 170 -5.81 -35.01 39.35
N ARG A 171 -4.78 -34.72 38.55
CA ARG A 171 -3.36 -34.79 38.98
C ARG A 171 -3.04 -33.71 40.02
N GLU A 172 -3.48 -32.47 39.81
CA GLU A 172 -3.28 -31.36 40.75
C GLU A 172 -3.93 -31.64 42.11
N ASN A 173 -5.16 -32.20 42.12
CA ASN A 173 -5.84 -32.61 43.35
C ASN A 173 -5.08 -33.73 44.09
N ALA A 174 -4.49 -34.69 43.37
CA ALA A 174 -3.66 -35.74 43.96
C ALA A 174 -2.36 -35.19 44.56
N GLU A 175 -1.68 -34.26 43.89
CA GLU A 175 -0.43 -33.66 44.38
C GLU A 175 -0.67 -32.75 45.59
N SER A 176 -1.78 -32.01 45.61
CA SER A 176 -2.22 -31.20 46.76
C SER A 176 -2.48 -32.06 48.00
N ASN A 177 -3.13 -33.22 47.84
CA ASN A 177 -3.34 -34.18 48.94
C ASN A 177 -2.02 -34.80 49.45
N ARG A 178 -1.02 -34.99 48.58
CA ARG A 178 0.31 -35.49 49.02
C ARG A 178 1.06 -34.42 49.82
N GLY A 179 0.98 -33.16 49.40
CA GLY A 179 1.54 -32.01 50.12
C GLY A 179 0.98 -31.85 51.53
N SER A 180 -0.36 -31.89 51.67
CA SER A 180 -1.01 -31.78 52.98
C SER A 180 -0.66 -32.95 53.92
N THR A 181 -0.53 -34.16 53.39
CA THR A 181 -0.13 -35.34 54.17
C THR A 181 1.33 -35.26 54.65
N PHE A 182 2.23 -34.70 53.82
CA PHE A 182 3.63 -34.50 54.17
C PHE A 182 3.81 -33.41 55.23
N ASP A 183 3.10 -32.28 55.09
CA ASP A 183 3.15 -31.18 56.05
C ASP A 183 2.64 -31.60 57.44
N ASP A 184 1.60 -32.42 57.50
CA ASP A 184 1.05 -32.94 58.75
C ASP A 184 1.99 -33.94 59.44
N LEU A 185 2.76 -34.72 58.68
CA LEU A 185 3.82 -35.59 59.21
C LEU A 185 4.97 -34.76 59.80
N VAL A 186 5.40 -33.71 59.10
CA VAL A 186 6.47 -32.80 59.57
C VAL A 186 6.04 -32.09 60.85
N LEU A 187 4.78 -31.64 60.94
CA LEU A 187 4.24 -31.01 62.15
C LEU A 187 4.25 -31.96 63.35
N ARG A 188 3.84 -33.22 63.14
CA ARG A 188 3.82 -34.26 64.20
C ARG A 188 5.21 -34.68 64.64
N MET A 189 6.17 -34.82 63.71
CA MET A 189 7.58 -35.09 64.04
C MET A 189 8.19 -33.96 64.86
N ASN A 190 7.95 -32.70 64.47
CA ASN A 190 8.46 -31.54 65.21
C ASN A 190 7.87 -31.44 66.63
N ASN A 191 6.60 -31.82 66.82
CA ASN A 191 5.98 -31.88 68.14
C ASN A 191 6.58 -33.00 69.00
N ALA A 192 6.79 -34.21 68.45
CA ALA A 192 7.41 -35.32 69.17
C ALA A 192 8.86 -35.01 69.59
N ILE A 193 9.63 -34.34 68.73
CA ILE A 193 10.99 -33.88 69.03
C ILE A 193 10.96 -32.83 70.15
N ARG A 194 10.03 -31.86 70.12
CA ARG A 194 9.87 -30.88 71.21
C ARG A 194 9.52 -31.54 72.54
N THR A 195 8.66 -32.56 72.56
CA THR A 195 8.31 -33.31 73.77
C THR A 195 9.49 -34.13 74.31
N ALA A 196 10.32 -34.70 73.44
CA ALA A 196 11.55 -35.40 73.81
C ALA A 196 12.62 -34.45 74.38
N ILE A 197 12.75 -33.24 73.81
CA ILE A 197 13.67 -32.22 74.32
C ILE A 197 13.18 -31.66 75.67
N SER A 198 11.87 -31.48 75.88
CA SER A 198 11.33 -31.01 77.16
C SER A 198 11.41 -32.05 78.29
N THR A 199 11.76 -33.31 78.00
CA THR A 199 11.96 -34.36 79.01
C THR A 199 13.43 -34.54 79.42
N ASP A 200 14.38 -33.88 78.75
CA ASP A 200 15.82 -33.99 79.03
C ASP A 200 16.32 -32.93 80.04
N GLU A 201 15.58 -31.83 80.25
CA GLU A 201 15.92 -30.78 81.24
C GLU A 201 15.41 -31.05 82.66
N THR A 202 14.56 -32.06 82.86
CA THR A 202 14.11 -32.47 84.20
C THR A 202 14.00 -33.98 84.29
N LEU A 203 15.03 -34.66 84.83
CA LEU A 203 14.91 -35.60 85.96
C LEU A 203 16.21 -36.37 86.24
N ASN A 204 16.89 -35.86 87.28
CA ASN A 204 17.71 -36.67 88.16
C ASN A 204 16.77 -37.57 89.01
N ASN A 205 17.09 -38.86 89.15
CA ASN A 205 16.56 -39.85 90.12
C ASN A 205 15.27 -40.65 89.78
N ASN A 206 15.39 -41.81 89.11
CA ASN A 206 14.94 -43.15 89.56
C ASN A 206 14.99 -44.20 88.43
N GLU A 207 15.60 -45.36 88.70
CA GLU A 207 15.84 -46.45 87.73
C GLU A 207 14.53 -47.07 87.17
N VAL A 208 13.41 -46.95 87.89
CA VAL A 208 12.08 -47.49 87.51
C VAL A 208 11.42 -46.65 86.40
N ASP A 209 11.58 -45.33 86.41
CA ASP A 209 10.98 -44.44 85.41
C ASP A 209 11.74 -44.49 84.07
N ARG A 210 13.06 -44.72 84.11
CA ARG A 210 13.87 -45.00 82.91
C ARG A 210 13.41 -46.27 82.18
N ILE A 211 13.07 -47.33 82.92
CA ILE A 211 12.61 -48.60 82.34
C ILE A 211 11.21 -48.47 81.75
N ASN A 212 10.29 -47.77 82.42
CA ASN A 212 8.96 -47.51 81.87
C ASN A 212 9.03 -46.62 80.62
N ASN A 213 9.85 -45.57 80.62
CA ASN A 213 10.06 -44.74 79.44
C ASN A 213 10.73 -45.50 78.30
N TYR A 214 11.72 -46.36 78.57
CA TYR A 214 12.33 -47.21 77.55
C TYR A 214 11.30 -48.16 76.90
N ASN A 215 10.40 -48.74 77.70
CA ASN A 215 9.35 -49.62 77.18
C ASN A 215 8.27 -48.86 76.38
N ILE A 216 7.92 -47.63 76.78
CA ILE A 216 7.02 -46.76 76.01
C ILE A 216 7.67 -46.35 74.69
N LEU A 217 8.95 -45.94 74.71
CA LEU A 217 9.71 -45.60 73.50
C LEU A 217 9.86 -46.80 72.57
N LYS A 218 10.14 -47.99 73.12
CA LYS A 218 10.24 -49.22 72.35
C LYS A 218 8.92 -49.57 71.67
N ARG A 219 7.80 -49.45 72.38
CA ARG A 219 6.46 -49.72 71.84
C ARG A 219 6.05 -48.68 70.80
N ALA A 220 6.41 -47.41 71.00
CA ALA A 220 6.22 -46.36 70.01
C ALA A 220 7.07 -46.59 68.75
N LEU A 221 8.33 -47.02 68.92
CA LEU A 221 9.22 -47.39 67.81
C LEU A 221 8.73 -48.64 67.05
N GLU A 222 8.13 -49.61 67.74
CA GLU A 222 7.52 -50.79 67.11
C GLU A 222 6.28 -50.42 66.30
N ILE A 223 5.42 -49.52 66.81
CA ILE A 223 4.27 -48.98 66.05
C ILE A 223 4.74 -48.19 64.82
N ILE A 224 5.73 -47.31 64.98
CA ILE A 224 6.31 -46.55 63.86
C ILE A 224 6.89 -47.51 62.81
N ARG A 225 7.51 -48.61 63.24
CA ARG A 225 8.05 -49.63 62.33
C ARG A 225 6.94 -50.34 61.55
N GLU A 226 5.83 -50.70 62.19
CA GLU A 226 4.68 -51.30 61.50
C GLU A 226 3.99 -50.31 60.54
N GLU A 227 3.87 -49.03 60.93
CA GLU A 227 3.35 -47.97 60.07
C GLU A 227 4.26 -47.69 58.88
N LEU A 228 5.59 -47.70 59.06
CA LEU A 228 6.56 -47.59 57.97
C LEU A 228 6.48 -48.77 56.99
N ILE A 229 6.25 -49.99 57.50
CA ILE A 229 6.03 -51.18 56.65
C ILE A 229 4.72 -51.04 55.86
N SER A 230 3.66 -50.56 56.51
CA SER A 230 2.36 -50.30 55.85
C SER A 230 2.47 -49.21 54.77
N LEU A 231 3.19 -48.12 55.07
CA LEU A 231 3.46 -47.02 54.14
C LEU A 231 4.32 -47.48 52.96
N ASN A 232 5.34 -48.31 53.20
CA ASN A 232 6.15 -48.86 52.11
C ASN A 232 5.32 -49.75 51.17
N ASN A 233 4.37 -50.51 51.73
CA ASN A 233 3.44 -51.30 50.94
C ASN A 233 2.43 -50.44 50.16
N SER A 234 1.95 -49.32 50.73
CA SER A 234 1.04 -48.41 50.02
C SER A 234 1.76 -47.64 48.91
N VAL A 235 2.99 -47.18 49.16
CA VAL A 235 3.84 -46.53 48.14
C VAL A 235 4.15 -47.49 47.00
N ALA A 236 4.46 -48.76 47.29
CA ALA A 236 4.66 -49.78 46.25
C ALA A 236 3.40 -50.02 45.41
N LEU A 237 2.21 -49.98 46.03
CA LEU A 237 0.93 -50.15 45.34
C LEU A 237 0.56 -48.91 44.49
N GLU A 238 0.83 -47.70 44.99
CA GLU A 238 0.63 -46.47 44.23
C GLU A 238 1.61 -46.36 43.05
N GLU A 239 2.86 -46.79 43.23
CA GLU A 239 3.83 -46.86 42.15
C GLU A 239 3.41 -47.88 41.08
N GLN A 240 2.83 -49.02 41.47
CA GLN A 240 2.21 -49.94 40.51
C GLN A 240 1.06 -49.29 39.72
N LYS A 241 0.20 -48.49 40.37
CA LYS A 241 -0.88 -47.77 39.69
C LYS A 241 -0.33 -46.72 38.71
N ARG A 242 0.74 -46.01 39.09
CA ARG A 242 1.44 -45.06 38.20
C ARG A 242 2.02 -45.75 36.98
N VAL A 243 2.71 -46.87 37.19
CA VAL A 243 3.29 -47.66 36.09
C VAL A 243 2.19 -48.20 35.16
N GLN A 244 1.06 -48.66 35.69
CA GLN A 244 -0.05 -49.11 34.86
C GLN A 244 -0.69 -47.97 34.06
N ALA A 245 -0.87 -46.79 34.66
CA ALA A 245 -1.37 -45.61 33.94
C ALA A 245 -0.42 -45.14 32.83
N GLU A 246 0.90 -45.24 33.05
CA GLU A 246 1.91 -44.92 32.04
C GLU A 246 1.92 -45.94 30.89
N ILE A 247 1.70 -47.22 31.19
CA ILE A 247 1.51 -48.29 30.19
C ILE A 247 0.26 -48.00 29.36
N ASP A 248 -0.86 -47.64 30.00
CA ASP A 248 -2.12 -47.36 29.30
C ASP A 248 -2.00 -46.11 28.40
N ARG A 249 -1.31 -45.05 28.85
CA ARG A 249 -0.99 -43.88 28.01
C ARG A 249 -0.13 -44.26 26.80
N THR A 250 0.87 -45.11 27.02
CA THR A 250 1.77 -45.56 25.95
C THR A 250 1.01 -46.40 24.92
N ASN A 251 0.10 -47.27 25.36
CA ASN A 251 -0.76 -48.06 24.48
C ASN A 251 -1.73 -47.18 23.67
N ALA A 252 -2.34 -46.16 24.28
CA ALA A 252 -3.19 -45.19 23.58
C ALA A 252 -2.40 -44.40 22.51
N ASN A 253 -1.17 -43.99 22.83
CA ASN A 253 -0.27 -43.34 21.87
C ASN A 253 0.11 -44.28 20.72
N ILE A 254 0.38 -45.56 20.98
CA ILE A 254 0.63 -46.56 19.94
C ILE A 254 -0.60 -46.74 19.03
N GLU A 255 -1.81 -46.76 19.59
CA GLU A 255 -3.04 -46.86 18.80
C GLU A 255 -3.25 -45.61 17.91
N ALA A 256 -2.97 -44.42 18.43
CA ALA A 256 -3.01 -43.18 17.66
C ALA A 256 -1.97 -43.17 16.52
N ILE A 257 -0.74 -43.62 16.79
CA ILE A 257 0.31 -43.79 15.77
C ILE A 257 -0.12 -44.78 14.69
N ASN A 258 -0.73 -45.90 15.08
CA ASN A 258 -1.22 -46.90 14.11
C ASN A 258 -2.35 -46.36 13.24
N LYS A 259 -3.27 -45.56 13.80
CA LYS A 259 -4.30 -44.86 13.01
C LYS A 259 -3.69 -43.84 12.06
N LEU A 260 -2.72 -43.04 12.52
CA LEU A 260 -1.97 -42.10 11.66
C LEU A 260 -1.26 -42.82 10.51
N ASN A 261 -0.60 -43.96 10.79
CA ASN A 261 0.05 -44.76 9.77
C ASN A 261 -0.94 -45.33 8.74
N SER A 262 -2.14 -45.75 9.18
CA SER A 262 -3.19 -46.22 8.28
C SER A 262 -3.75 -45.10 7.37
N THR A 263 -3.86 -43.88 7.93
CA THR A 263 -4.25 -42.68 7.18
C THR A 263 -3.17 -42.29 6.18
N ASN A 264 -1.90 -42.29 6.57
CA ASN A 264 -0.77 -42.00 5.68
C ASN A 264 -0.69 -43.01 4.53
N ALA A 265 -0.89 -44.31 4.79
CA ALA A 265 -0.95 -45.31 3.72
C ALA A 265 -2.12 -45.10 2.75
N SER A 266 -3.22 -44.52 3.21
CA SER A 266 -4.36 -44.16 2.37
C SER A 266 -4.08 -42.91 1.54
N ILE A 267 -3.35 -41.93 2.11
CA ILE A 267 -2.86 -40.74 1.41
C ILE A 267 -1.86 -41.13 0.32
N GLU A 268 -0.87 -41.97 0.61
CA GLU A 268 0.09 -42.46 -0.38
C GLU A 268 -0.59 -43.14 -1.57
N LYS A 269 -1.65 -43.94 -1.32
CA LYS A 269 -2.46 -44.53 -2.40
C LYS A 269 -3.19 -43.48 -3.23
N ALA A 270 -3.74 -42.45 -2.60
CA ALA A 270 -4.43 -41.35 -3.28
C ALA A 270 -3.45 -40.48 -4.09
N GLU A 271 -2.27 -40.20 -3.55
CA GLU A 271 -1.19 -39.48 -4.25
C GLU A 271 -0.63 -40.28 -5.42
N ALA A 272 -0.46 -41.60 -5.28
CA ALA A 272 -0.08 -42.49 -6.38
C ALA A 272 -1.14 -42.51 -7.50
N LEU A 273 -2.43 -42.43 -7.16
CA LEU A 273 -3.52 -42.29 -8.13
C LEU A 273 -3.46 -40.93 -8.85
N ARG A 274 -3.30 -39.83 -8.09
CA ARG A 274 -3.12 -38.48 -8.67
C ARG A 274 -1.89 -38.39 -9.56
N GLY A 275 -0.79 -39.04 -9.20
CA GLY A 275 0.43 -39.12 -10.02
C GLY A 275 0.19 -39.84 -11.35
N LYS A 276 -0.62 -40.91 -11.37
CA LYS A 276 -1.01 -41.59 -12.60
C LYS A 276 -1.95 -40.75 -13.46
N GLU A 277 -2.91 -40.05 -12.86
CA GLU A 277 -3.79 -39.10 -13.56
C GLU A 277 -2.99 -37.95 -14.16
N TRP A 278 -2.01 -37.42 -13.42
CA TRP A 278 -1.11 -36.38 -13.91
C TRP A 278 -0.24 -36.83 -15.09
N GLU A 279 0.35 -38.03 -15.03
CA GLU A 279 1.10 -38.56 -16.19
C GLU A 279 0.19 -38.83 -17.39
N THR A 280 -1.08 -39.18 -17.16
CA THR A 280 -2.10 -39.29 -18.22
C THR A 280 -2.37 -37.93 -18.86
N ILE A 281 -2.67 -36.90 -18.06
CA ILE A 281 -2.90 -35.51 -18.51
C ILE A 281 -1.66 -34.95 -19.24
N LYS A 282 -0.46 -35.28 -18.78
CA LYS A 282 0.80 -34.87 -19.40
C LYS A 282 1.01 -35.55 -20.75
N GLY A 283 0.64 -36.82 -20.88
CA GLY A 283 0.60 -37.55 -22.15
C GLY A 283 -0.41 -36.97 -23.14
N GLU A 284 -1.60 -36.62 -22.67
CA GLU A 284 -2.64 -35.94 -23.47
C GLU A 284 -2.18 -34.55 -23.92
N ASN A 285 -1.58 -33.75 -23.03
CA ASN A 285 -1.02 -32.45 -23.38
C ASN A 285 0.13 -32.55 -24.38
N LYS A 286 0.98 -33.59 -24.30
CA LYS A 286 2.02 -33.85 -25.30
C LYS A 286 1.38 -34.16 -26.66
N SER A 287 0.36 -35.02 -26.68
CA SER A 287 -0.39 -35.37 -27.90
C SER A 287 -1.11 -34.16 -28.50
N LEU A 288 -1.68 -33.29 -27.67
CA LEU A 288 -2.31 -32.03 -28.09
C LEU A 288 -1.28 -31.02 -28.63
N LYS A 289 -0.09 -30.92 -28.03
CA LYS A 289 1.00 -30.10 -28.57
C LYS A 289 1.52 -30.61 -29.92
N GLU A 290 1.64 -31.92 -30.07
CA GLU A 290 2.01 -32.56 -31.34
C GLU A 290 0.92 -32.36 -32.41
N ALA A 291 -0.35 -32.47 -32.04
CA ALA A 291 -1.49 -32.15 -32.90
C ALA A 291 -1.51 -30.66 -33.29
N LEU A 292 -1.27 -29.75 -32.35
CA LEU A 292 -1.19 -28.31 -32.60
C LEU A 292 0.00 -27.97 -33.52
N THR A 293 1.14 -28.63 -33.33
CA THR A 293 2.31 -28.48 -34.22
C THR A 293 1.99 -29.00 -35.62
N THR A 294 1.27 -30.10 -35.72
CA THR A 294 0.81 -30.67 -37.00
C THR A 294 -0.21 -29.76 -37.69
N ILE A 295 -1.15 -29.18 -36.95
CA ILE A 295 -2.12 -28.20 -37.45
C ILE A 295 -1.40 -26.93 -37.91
N ASN A 296 -0.43 -26.41 -37.14
CA ASN A 296 0.36 -25.25 -37.54
C ASN A 296 1.21 -25.53 -38.79
N ASN A 297 1.83 -26.71 -38.89
CA ASN A 297 2.58 -27.10 -40.08
C ASN A 297 1.65 -27.29 -41.30
N THR A 298 0.44 -27.81 -41.09
CA THR A 298 -0.58 -27.95 -42.14
C THR A 298 -1.13 -26.59 -42.55
N ALA A 299 -1.35 -25.67 -41.61
CA ALA A 299 -1.77 -24.29 -41.88
C ALA A 299 -0.69 -23.51 -42.62
N ASN A 300 0.58 -23.64 -42.22
CA ASN A 300 1.71 -23.04 -42.92
C ASN A 300 1.88 -23.63 -44.33
N SER A 301 1.74 -24.95 -44.49
CA SER A 301 1.78 -25.60 -45.81
C SER A 301 0.60 -25.16 -46.69
N ASN A 302 -0.62 -25.08 -46.13
CA ASN A 302 -1.79 -24.56 -46.83
C ASN A 302 -1.64 -23.09 -47.20
N GLU A 303 -0.96 -22.30 -46.38
CA GLU A 303 -0.66 -20.89 -46.64
C GLU A 303 0.41 -20.75 -47.74
N GLU A 304 1.43 -21.62 -47.78
CA GLU A 304 2.38 -21.69 -48.90
C GLU A 304 1.72 -22.19 -50.21
N VAL A 305 0.79 -23.14 -50.13
CA VAL A 305 -0.07 -23.56 -51.26
C VAL A 305 -0.97 -22.40 -51.71
N ARG A 306 -1.56 -21.64 -50.78
CA ARG A 306 -2.35 -20.44 -51.09
C ARG A 306 -1.48 -19.37 -51.76
N LYS A 307 -0.27 -19.10 -51.25
CA LYS A 307 0.69 -18.17 -51.87
C LYS A 307 1.11 -18.65 -53.26
N THR A 308 1.34 -19.94 -53.46
CA THR A 308 1.69 -20.50 -54.77
C THR A 308 0.51 -20.41 -55.74
N ASN A 309 -0.71 -20.72 -55.30
CA ASN A 309 -1.94 -20.55 -56.07
C ASN A 309 -2.23 -19.08 -56.37
N GLU A 310 -1.91 -18.17 -55.45
CA GLU A 310 -2.07 -16.72 -55.63
C GLU A 310 -1.03 -16.17 -56.59
N VAL A 311 0.23 -16.63 -56.53
CA VAL A 311 1.27 -16.32 -57.53
C VAL A 311 0.89 -16.89 -58.90
N ALA A 312 0.31 -18.09 -58.97
CA ALA A 312 -0.22 -18.67 -60.21
C ALA A 312 -1.41 -17.88 -60.75
N ARG A 313 -2.35 -17.45 -59.89
CA ARG A 313 -3.46 -16.55 -60.24
C ARG A 313 -2.96 -15.20 -60.74
N VAL A 314 -2.00 -14.59 -60.04
CA VAL A 314 -1.38 -13.31 -60.42
C VAL A 314 -0.58 -13.45 -61.71
N THR A 315 0.07 -14.59 -61.97
CA THR A 315 0.76 -14.88 -63.23
C THR A 315 -0.22 -15.11 -64.37
N ALA A 316 -1.33 -15.83 -64.13
CA ALA A 316 -2.42 -16.00 -65.09
C ALA A 316 -3.12 -14.67 -65.39
N GLU A 317 -3.28 -13.80 -64.39
CA GLU A 317 -3.86 -12.46 -64.55
C GLU A 317 -2.87 -11.53 -65.27
N ARG A 318 -1.56 -11.61 -64.99
CA ARG A 318 -0.52 -10.89 -65.73
C ARG A 318 -0.44 -11.36 -67.18
N ASN A 319 -0.66 -12.66 -67.45
CA ASN A 319 -0.80 -13.20 -68.81
C ASN A 319 -2.09 -12.70 -69.49
N ARG A 320 -3.24 -12.68 -68.79
CA ARG A 320 -4.49 -12.07 -69.29
C ARG A 320 -4.31 -10.58 -69.60
N VAL A 321 -3.60 -9.83 -68.77
CA VAL A 321 -3.30 -8.42 -68.98
C VAL A 321 -2.32 -8.24 -70.15
N THR A 322 -1.34 -9.13 -70.31
CA THR A 322 -0.41 -9.12 -71.46
C THR A 322 -1.11 -9.46 -72.77
N GLU A 323 -2.01 -10.44 -72.75
CA GLU A 323 -2.83 -10.86 -73.88
C GLU A 323 -3.91 -9.82 -74.20
N PHE A 324 -4.49 -9.17 -73.20
CA PHE A 324 -5.34 -7.99 -73.35
C PHE A 324 -4.59 -6.79 -73.93
N ASN A 325 -3.35 -6.53 -73.51
CA ASN A 325 -2.50 -5.49 -74.10
C ASN A 325 -2.08 -5.83 -75.53
N LYS A 326 -1.87 -7.10 -75.86
CA LYS A 326 -1.65 -7.58 -77.23
C LYS A 326 -2.91 -7.41 -78.09
N ILE A 327 -4.09 -7.77 -77.58
CA ILE A 327 -5.39 -7.50 -78.23
C ILE A 327 -5.61 -5.99 -78.38
N LYS A 328 -5.17 -5.16 -77.42
CA LYS A 328 -5.23 -3.70 -77.49
C LYS A 328 -4.31 -3.15 -78.58
N GLU A 329 -3.11 -3.70 -78.73
CA GLU A 329 -2.17 -3.28 -79.80
C GLU A 329 -2.59 -3.83 -81.18
N ASP A 330 -3.12 -5.06 -81.26
CA ASP A 330 -3.71 -5.64 -82.48
C ASP A 330 -4.96 -4.85 -82.91
N ASN A 331 -5.82 -4.45 -81.95
CA ASN A 331 -6.95 -3.56 -82.19
C ASN A 331 -6.52 -2.15 -82.58
N LYS A 332 -5.40 -1.63 -82.04
CA LYS A 332 -4.82 -0.34 -82.42
C LYS A 332 -4.22 -0.36 -83.83
N VAL A 333 -3.67 -1.50 -84.28
CA VAL A 333 -3.24 -1.71 -85.68
C VAL A 333 -4.46 -1.84 -86.61
N LEU A 334 -5.53 -2.50 -86.17
CA LEU A 334 -6.81 -2.55 -86.89
C LEU A 334 -7.46 -1.16 -86.99
N GLU A 335 -7.44 -0.40 -85.89
CA GLU A 335 -7.90 0.98 -85.74
C GLU A 335 -7.08 1.91 -86.64
N THR A 336 -5.75 1.80 -86.68
CA THR A 336 -4.89 2.60 -87.59
C THR A 336 -5.23 2.36 -89.08
N ASN A 337 -5.59 1.12 -89.45
CA ASN A 337 -5.99 0.76 -90.82
C ASN A 337 -7.43 1.19 -91.17
N LEU A 338 -8.32 1.30 -90.18
CA LEU A 338 -9.69 1.82 -90.30
C LEU A 338 -9.71 3.36 -90.29
N VAL A 339 -8.92 3.98 -89.42
CA VAL A 339 -8.71 5.43 -89.26
C VAL A 339 -8.16 6.03 -90.54
N LYS A 340 -7.16 5.44 -91.19
CA LYS A 340 -6.68 5.90 -92.51
C LYS A 340 -7.76 5.90 -93.60
N LYS A 341 -8.79 5.06 -93.47
CA LYS A 341 -9.93 4.97 -94.41
C LYS A 341 -11.06 5.95 -94.08
N VAL A 342 -11.06 6.48 -92.86
CA VAL A 342 -12.03 7.40 -92.27
C VAL A 342 -11.51 8.84 -92.25
N ASP A 343 -10.21 9.06 -92.07
CA ASP A 343 -9.51 10.35 -92.13
C ASP A 343 -9.69 11.04 -93.49
N ASP A 344 -9.66 10.27 -94.58
CA ASP A 344 -9.95 10.77 -95.93
C ASP A 344 -11.41 11.28 -96.08
N LYS A 345 -12.33 10.87 -95.20
CA LYS A 345 -13.73 11.36 -95.12
C LYS A 345 -13.92 12.47 -94.08
N ILE A 346 -13.09 12.51 -93.05
CA ILE A 346 -13.22 13.43 -91.90
C ILE A 346 -12.69 14.84 -92.24
N VAL A 347 -11.68 14.96 -93.10
CA VAL A 347 -11.17 16.26 -93.61
C VAL A 347 -12.28 17.11 -94.25
N GLU A 348 -13.32 16.48 -94.80
CA GLU A 348 -14.46 17.14 -95.44
C GLU A 348 -15.48 17.71 -94.43
N ILE A 349 -15.52 17.19 -93.18
CA ILE A 349 -16.53 17.50 -92.16
C ILE A 349 -15.97 18.40 -91.04
N GLU A 350 -14.66 18.33 -90.75
CA GLU A 350 -14.01 19.06 -89.64
C GLU A 350 -13.97 20.59 -89.80
N ALA A 351 -14.13 21.13 -91.01
CA ALA A 351 -14.20 22.58 -91.22
C ALA A 351 -15.43 23.25 -90.58
N GLN A 352 -16.49 22.48 -90.28
CA GLN A 352 -17.77 23.03 -89.79
C GLN A 352 -17.93 23.03 -88.26
N ASN A 353 -17.11 22.28 -87.51
CA ASN A 353 -17.37 21.98 -86.08
C ASN A 353 -16.41 22.65 -85.07
N THR A 354 -15.36 23.33 -85.53
CA THR A 354 -14.33 23.95 -84.67
C THR A 354 -14.85 25.14 -83.85
N GLN A 355 -15.89 25.85 -84.32
CA GLN A 355 -16.38 27.08 -83.67
C GLN A 355 -17.17 26.85 -82.37
N PHE A 356 -17.61 25.62 -82.08
CA PHE A 356 -18.49 25.32 -80.94
C PHE A 356 -17.73 24.74 -79.73
N LYS A 357 -16.58 24.10 -79.94
CA LYS A 357 -15.83 23.37 -78.89
C LYS A 357 -14.97 24.26 -77.97
N ASP A 358 -14.61 25.47 -78.41
CA ASP A 358 -13.66 26.32 -77.67
C ASP A 358 -14.25 26.94 -76.38
N LYS A 359 -15.59 26.94 -76.22
CA LYS A 359 -16.25 27.63 -75.10
C LYS A 359 -16.46 26.76 -73.84
N VAL A 360 -16.32 25.43 -73.93
CA VAL A 360 -16.66 24.49 -72.85
C VAL A 360 -15.40 23.94 -72.14
N THR A 361 -14.24 24.00 -72.78
CA THR A 361 -13.01 23.34 -72.28
C THR A 361 -12.24 24.19 -71.25
N ALA A 362 -12.54 25.48 -71.10
CA ALA A 362 -11.81 26.38 -70.20
C ALA A 362 -12.16 26.20 -68.71
N ASP A 363 -13.40 25.85 -68.37
CA ASP A 363 -13.88 25.83 -66.98
C ASP A 363 -13.56 24.53 -66.22
N TYR A 364 -13.33 23.42 -66.92
CA TYR A 364 -13.14 22.10 -66.30
C TYR A 364 -11.71 21.86 -65.76
N ASN A 365 -10.70 22.44 -66.40
CA ASN A 365 -9.29 22.15 -66.09
C ASN A 365 -8.74 22.89 -64.85
N ALA A 366 -9.44 23.89 -64.31
CA ALA A 366 -8.99 24.63 -63.12
C ALA A 366 -9.38 23.96 -61.79
N PHE A 367 -10.40 23.09 -61.77
CA PHE A 367 -10.92 22.48 -60.54
C PHE A 367 -10.14 21.23 -60.09
N THR A 368 -9.61 20.44 -61.04
CA THR A 368 -8.97 19.15 -60.74
C THR A 368 -7.53 19.29 -60.20
N GLN A 369 -6.84 20.39 -60.49
CA GLN A 369 -5.44 20.60 -60.09
C GLN A 369 -5.26 21.08 -58.63
N GLU A 370 -6.33 21.57 -57.99
CA GLU A 370 -6.36 22.03 -56.60
C GLU A 370 -6.56 20.85 -55.60
N VAL A 371 -7.32 19.83 -55.99
CA VAL A 371 -7.67 18.70 -55.11
C VAL A 371 -6.50 17.72 -54.91
N ASP A 372 -5.71 17.47 -55.95
CA ASP A 372 -4.59 16.51 -55.89
C ASP A 372 -3.39 17.02 -55.06
N ASN A 373 -3.21 18.35 -54.94
CA ASN A 373 -2.16 18.94 -54.10
C ASN A 373 -2.53 18.99 -52.61
N GLN A 374 -3.81 18.94 -52.24
CA GLN A 374 -4.26 18.96 -50.84
C GLN A 374 -4.18 17.58 -50.16
N ILE A 375 -4.22 16.48 -50.94
CA ILE A 375 -4.15 15.09 -50.43
C ILE A 375 -2.72 14.65 -50.10
N LEU A 376 -1.70 15.19 -50.77
CA LEU A 376 -0.29 14.81 -50.54
C LEU A 376 0.26 15.42 -49.24
N ASN A 377 -0.14 16.64 -48.90
CA ASN A 377 0.30 17.35 -47.68
C ASN A 377 -0.34 16.84 -46.37
N SER A 378 -1.35 15.95 -46.44
CA SER A 378 -2.14 15.51 -45.28
C SER A 378 -1.71 14.16 -44.68
N LYS A 379 -0.63 13.56 -45.21
CA LYS A 379 -0.05 12.27 -44.77
C LYS A 379 1.13 12.37 -43.80
N THR A 380 1.60 13.58 -43.52
CA THR A 380 2.66 13.80 -42.52
C THR A 380 2.02 14.08 -41.17
N ASP A 381 2.46 13.39 -40.11
CA ASP A 381 1.95 13.62 -38.75
C ASP A 381 2.53 14.88 -38.11
N TYR A 382 2.06 15.20 -36.90
CA TYR A 382 2.48 16.39 -36.16
C TYR A 382 4.00 16.46 -35.87
N PHE A 383 4.73 15.34 -35.93
CA PHE A 383 6.17 15.26 -35.69
C PHE A 383 7.01 15.16 -36.96
N GLY A 384 6.38 15.21 -38.14
CA GLY A 384 7.08 15.17 -39.41
C GLY A 384 7.36 13.77 -39.96
N LYS A 385 6.69 12.73 -39.46
CA LYS A 385 6.78 11.38 -40.03
C LYS A 385 5.69 11.20 -41.09
N GLU A 386 6.08 10.73 -42.28
CA GLU A 386 5.16 10.41 -43.37
C GLU A 386 4.53 9.03 -43.17
N HIS A 387 3.20 8.97 -43.35
CA HIS A 387 2.39 7.76 -43.24
C HIS A 387 1.87 7.32 -44.62
N THR A 388 1.71 6.02 -44.81
CA THR A 388 1.27 5.42 -46.09
C THR A 388 -0.16 5.81 -46.47
N SER A 389 -1.00 6.12 -45.47
CA SER A 389 -2.38 6.57 -45.63
C SER A 389 -2.78 7.63 -44.59
N VAL A 390 -3.86 8.36 -44.85
CA VAL A 390 -4.43 9.33 -43.90
C VAL A 390 -5.03 8.62 -42.67
N ASP A 391 -5.57 7.41 -42.82
CA ASP A 391 -6.11 6.62 -41.71
C ASP A 391 -5.01 6.15 -40.74
N GLU A 392 -3.85 5.71 -41.24
CA GLU A 392 -2.69 5.39 -40.39
C GLU A 392 -2.18 6.63 -39.66
N ARG A 393 -2.06 7.77 -40.35
CA ARG A 393 -1.68 9.05 -39.72
C ARG A 393 -2.65 9.43 -38.60
N LEU A 394 -3.96 9.30 -38.83
CA LEU A 394 -4.99 9.64 -37.84
C LEU A 394 -4.97 8.71 -36.63
N ASN A 395 -4.75 7.40 -36.83
CA ASN A 395 -4.61 6.45 -35.73
C ASN A 395 -3.34 6.70 -34.93
N GLU A 396 -2.22 7.01 -35.58
CA GLU A 396 -0.96 7.26 -34.89
C GLU A 396 -0.94 8.65 -34.20
N ASP A 397 -1.59 9.66 -34.78
CA ASP A 397 -1.89 10.94 -34.09
C ASP A 397 -2.80 10.70 -32.87
N PHE A 398 -3.83 9.86 -32.99
CA PHE A 398 -4.74 9.53 -31.89
C PHE A 398 -4.00 8.77 -30.78
N ASP A 399 -3.19 7.76 -31.11
CA ASP A 399 -2.37 7.02 -30.15
C ASP A 399 -1.33 7.92 -29.48
N ASN A 400 -0.67 8.81 -30.23
CA ASN A 400 0.27 9.78 -29.66
C ASN A 400 -0.41 10.80 -28.75
N ILE A 401 -1.60 11.28 -29.09
CA ILE A 401 -2.42 12.15 -28.23
C ILE A 401 -2.87 11.38 -26.99
N HIS A 402 -3.34 10.15 -27.14
CA HIS A 402 -3.80 9.30 -26.05
C HIS A 402 -2.67 8.93 -25.08
N GLN A 403 -1.48 8.64 -25.61
CA GLN A 403 -0.28 8.34 -24.83
C GLN A 403 0.29 9.60 -24.15
N ARG A 404 0.17 10.78 -24.76
CA ARG A 404 0.54 12.06 -24.14
C ARG A 404 -0.44 12.44 -23.03
N VAL A 405 -1.74 12.40 -23.26
CA VAL A 405 -2.78 12.64 -22.23
C VAL A 405 -2.61 11.68 -21.05
N ASN A 406 -2.35 10.39 -21.27
CA ASN A 406 -2.15 9.42 -20.18
C ASN A 406 -0.78 9.50 -19.46
N ASN A 407 0.27 10.05 -20.07
CA ASN A 407 1.61 10.15 -19.46
C ASN A 407 1.98 11.54 -18.94
N SER A 408 1.29 12.62 -19.33
CA SER A 408 1.66 13.99 -18.94
C SER A 408 1.11 14.48 -17.60
N GLU A 409 0.41 13.63 -16.84
CA GLU A 409 -0.34 14.08 -15.67
C GLU A 409 0.31 13.69 -14.32
N TYR A 410 1.27 12.77 -14.26
CA TYR A 410 1.76 12.23 -12.97
C TYR A 410 3.13 12.78 -12.56
N LEU A 411 3.18 13.68 -11.57
CA LEU A 411 4.42 14.25 -11.03
C LEU A 411 4.99 13.41 -9.87
N PRO A 412 6.30 13.10 -9.85
CA PRO A 412 6.92 12.32 -8.78
C PRO A 412 7.19 13.16 -7.54
N TYR A 413 6.89 12.60 -6.38
CA TYR A 413 7.19 13.17 -5.07
C TYR A 413 7.87 12.13 -4.19
N GLU A 414 8.76 12.57 -3.30
CA GLU A 414 9.40 11.73 -2.29
C GLU A 414 9.56 12.52 -0.97
N GLY A 415 9.28 11.88 0.17
CA GLY A 415 9.43 12.47 1.50
C GLY A 415 8.68 11.68 2.57
N SER A 416 8.90 11.99 3.86
CA SER A 416 8.06 11.44 4.94
C SER A 416 6.70 12.14 5.03
N ASN A 417 6.64 13.38 4.56
CA ASN A 417 5.42 14.16 4.34
C ASN A 417 5.52 14.82 2.97
N ILE A 418 4.59 14.53 2.07
CA ILE A 418 4.55 15.05 0.69
C ILE A 418 3.42 16.07 0.60
N THR A 419 3.70 17.25 0.03
CA THR A 419 2.69 18.20 -0.42
C THR A 419 2.79 18.30 -1.93
N ALA A 420 1.77 17.83 -2.64
CA ALA A 420 1.67 17.91 -4.09
C ALA A 420 0.75 19.06 -4.47
N GLU A 421 1.33 20.15 -4.96
CA GLU A 421 0.59 21.31 -5.48
C GLU A 421 0.09 21.06 -6.91
N ASN A 422 -1.00 21.74 -7.29
CA ASN A 422 -1.69 21.58 -8.55
C ASN A 422 -2.09 20.12 -8.83
N SER A 423 -2.46 19.38 -7.79
CA SER A 423 -2.93 18.00 -7.93
C SER A 423 -4.35 17.95 -8.48
N TYR A 424 -4.72 16.78 -9.00
CA TYR A 424 -6.06 16.49 -9.53
C TYR A 424 -6.66 15.28 -8.81
N TYR A 425 -7.99 15.23 -8.75
CA TYR A 425 -8.71 14.10 -8.16
C TYR A 425 -8.43 12.78 -8.91
N GLY A 426 -7.94 11.77 -8.21
CA GLY A 426 -7.52 10.52 -8.85
C GLY A 426 -6.94 9.51 -7.87
N LEU A 427 -6.02 8.68 -8.35
CA LEU A 427 -5.24 7.74 -7.55
C LEU A 427 -3.75 8.02 -7.74
N THR A 428 -2.96 7.87 -6.68
CA THR A 428 -1.50 7.81 -6.76
C THR A 428 -1.05 6.66 -7.66
N LYS A 429 0.10 6.83 -8.32
CA LYS A 429 0.78 5.80 -9.13
C LYS A 429 2.21 5.62 -8.66
N ASP A 430 2.79 4.44 -8.84
CA ASP A 430 4.14 4.07 -8.43
C ASP A 430 4.39 4.39 -6.94
N MET A 431 3.37 4.16 -6.10
CA MET A 431 3.48 4.40 -4.67
C MET A 431 4.39 3.35 -4.04
N VAL A 432 5.36 3.80 -3.26
CA VAL A 432 6.30 2.97 -2.50
C VAL A 432 6.40 3.53 -1.08
N ILE A 433 6.27 2.64 -0.10
CA ILE A 433 6.53 2.93 1.30
C ILE A 433 7.85 2.27 1.66
N LYS A 434 8.84 3.08 2.06
CA LYS A 434 10.18 2.62 2.44
C LYS A 434 10.32 2.63 3.96
N GLY A 435 10.89 1.56 4.48
CA GLY A 435 11.20 1.42 5.89
C GLY A 435 12.22 2.44 6.39
N ARG A 436 12.22 2.63 7.71
CA ARG A 436 13.16 3.49 8.42
C ARG A 436 13.47 2.85 9.76
N THR A 437 14.71 3.01 10.20
CA THR A 437 15.17 2.54 11.51
C THR A 437 16.00 3.64 12.13
N LEU A 438 15.77 3.90 13.42
CA LEU A 438 16.62 4.76 14.23
C LEU A 438 17.31 3.91 15.30
N GLN A 439 18.55 4.26 15.61
CA GLN A 439 19.32 3.64 16.67
C GLN A 439 19.69 4.71 17.69
N ASN A 440 19.06 4.67 18.85
CA ASN A 440 19.47 5.49 19.98
C ASN A 440 20.73 4.90 20.63
N LEU A 441 21.80 5.69 20.65
CA LEU A 441 23.08 5.30 21.26
C LEU A 441 23.11 5.51 22.78
N LEU A 442 22.12 6.20 23.33
CA LEU A 442 21.94 6.37 24.78
C LEU A 442 21.24 5.15 25.38
N GLU A 443 21.74 4.65 26.49
CA GLU A 443 21.11 3.56 27.26
C GLU A 443 20.01 4.10 28.20
N THR A 444 19.02 3.26 28.55
CA THR A 444 17.84 3.63 29.36
C THR A 444 18.24 4.42 30.60
N SER A 445 17.71 5.65 30.73
CA SER A 445 18.33 6.69 31.56
C SER A 445 17.57 7.07 32.83
N SER A 446 18.32 7.16 33.94
CA SER A 446 18.00 8.00 35.10
C SER A 446 18.79 9.31 34.99
N TYR A 447 18.18 10.44 35.35
CA TYR A 447 18.80 11.76 35.22
C TYR A 447 19.31 12.26 36.56
N VAL A 448 20.47 12.91 36.55
CA VAL A 448 21.06 13.49 37.75
C VAL A 448 21.37 14.95 37.51
N PHE A 449 20.99 15.78 38.47
CA PHE A 449 21.39 17.18 38.54
C PHE A 449 22.56 17.32 39.51
N GLU A 450 23.65 17.95 39.06
CA GLU A 450 24.84 18.20 39.88
C GLU A 450 25.27 19.66 39.75
N GLN A 451 25.65 20.24 40.88
CA GLN A 451 26.27 21.57 40.96
C GLN A 451 27.77 21.38 41.22
N ALA A 452 28.62 22.11 40.49
CA ALA A 452 30.06 22.03 40.69
C ALA A 452 30.40 22.51 42.11
N GLY A 453 31.00 21.62 42.91
CA GLY A 453 31.29 21.86 44.32
C GLY A 453 30.51 20.98 45.32
N GLY A 454 29.57 20.14 44.84
CA GLY A 454 28.91 19.12 45.67
C GLY A 454 27.42 19.40 45.90
N THR A 455 27.00 19.47 47.17
CA THR A 455 25.58 19.47 47.58
C THR A 455 24.74 20.49 46.80
N LEU A 456 23.63 20.00 46.26
CA LEU A 456 22.61 20.83 45.63
C LEU A 456 22.24 22.00 46.55
N ASP A 457 22.40 23.22 46.08
CA ASP A 457 21.92 24.40 46.80
C ASP A 457 20.42 24.25 47.08
N THR A 458 19.98 24.57 48.30
CA THR A 458 18.56 24.54 48.70
C THR A 458 17.69 25.46 47.85
N ASP A 459 18.31 26.33 47.06
CA ASP A 459 17.71 27.23 46.09
C ASP A 459 17.16 26.52 44.83
N PHE A 460 17.41 25.23 44.64
CA PHE A 460 16.92 24.47 43.49
C PHE A 460 16.23 23.16 43.90
N ARG A 461 15.16 22.82 43.18
CA ARG A 461 14.47 21.53 43.30
C ARG A 461 14.61 20.75 42.00
N ALA A 462 15.27 19.60 42.05
CA ALA A 462 15.31 18.65 40.94
C ALA A 462 14.24 17.57 41.13
N VAL A 463 13.44 17.33 40.09
CA VAL A 463 12.50 16.23 39.99
C VAL A 463 12.93 15.35 38.82
N SER A 464 13.50 14.19 39.12
CA SER A 464 13.80 13.17 38.10
C SER A 464 12.58 12.28 37.90
N GLY A 465 12.14 12.15 36.66
CA GLY A 465 11.21 11.13 36.21
C GLY A 465 11.91 10.12 35.30
N VAL A 466 11.13 9.18 34.75
CA VAL A 466 11.59 8.34 33.63
C VAL A 466 11.77 9.25 32.42
N ASN A 467 12.91 9.15 31.75
CA ASN A 467 13.25 9.93 30.56
C ASN A 467 13.08 11.46 30.71
N SER A 468 13.08 12.00 31.94
CA SER A 468 12.83 13.41 32.21
C SER A 468 13.57 13.93 33.44
N LEU A 469 14.06 15.16 33.34
CA LEU A 469 14.54 15.95 34.46
C LEU A 469 13.99 17.36 34.36
N VAL A 470 13.36 17.79 35.45
CA VAL A 470 12.87 19.16 35.63
C VAL A 470 13.57 19.74 36.85
N VAL A 471 14.25 20.88 36.67
CA VAL A 471 14.88 21.62 37.76
C VAL A 471 14.21 22.97 37.89
N THR A 472 13.58 23.20 39.03
CA THR A 472 12.88 24.45 39.36
C THR A 472 13.71 25.28 40.32
N ARG A 473 13.82 26.58 40.03
CA ARG A 473 14.43 27.56 40.93
C ARG A 473 13.45 27.91 42.05
N LEU A 474 13.90 27.92 43.31
CA LEU A 474 13.08 28.21 44.49
C LEU A 474 13.30 29.64 45.04
N THR A 475 14.44 30.27 44.76
CA THR A 475 14.82 31.62 45.22
C THR A 475 15.44 32.43 44.07
N ASP A 476 15.87 33.68 44.28
CA ASP A 476 16.45 34.54 43.21
C ASP A 476 17.94 34.30 42.90
N THR A 477 18.49 33.17 43.34
CA THR A 477 19.90 32.82 43.14
C THR A 477 20.17 32.43 41.68
N VAL A 478 21.24 32.99 41.09
CA VAL A 478 21.68 32.64 39.73
C VAL A 478 22.35 31.28 39.75
N LEU A 479 21.89 30.36 38.90
CA LEU A 479 22.53 29.05 38.74
C LEU A 479 23.91 29.22 38.11
N ARG A 480 24.98 29.05 38.91
CA ARG A 480 26.37 29.11 38.46
C ARG A 480 27.04 27.75 38.56
N TYR A 481 27.80 27.39 37.53
CA TYR A 481 28.60 26.16 37.48
C TYR A 481 27.79 24.88 37.74
N ALA A 482 26.62 24.74 37.12
CA ALA A 482 25.82 23.52 37.23
C ALA A 482 25.78 22.77 35.91
N TYR A 483 25.51 21.47 35.99
CA TYR A 483 25.39 20.62 34.83
C TYR A 483 24.41 19.48 35.09
N PHE A 484 23.79 19.00 34.02
CA PHE A 484 22.96 17.81 34.04
C PHE A 484 23.77 16.66 33.44
N ARG A 485 23.81 15.52 34.14
CA ARG A 485 24.38 14.28 33.62
C ARG A 485 23.31 13.22 33.46
N THR A 486 23.46 12.42 32.42
CA THR A 486 22.64 11.23 32.16
C THR A 486 23.47 9.96 32.36
N ARG A 487 22.80 8.81 32.28
CA ARG A 487 23.47 7.49 32.15
C ARG A 487 24.32 7.36 30.87
N SER A 488 24.99 6.21 30.78
CA SER A 488 26.06 5.86 29.85
C SER A 488 25.72 5.96 28.37
N VAL A 489 26.70 6.43 27.61
CA VAL A 489 26.90 6.04 26.21
C VAL A 489 28.00 4.98 26.21
N ASN A 490 27.75 3.83 25.61
CA ASN A 490 28.83 2.86 25.41
C ASN A 490 29.83 3.43 24.38
N ILE A 491 31.08 3.63 24.78
CA ILE A 491 32.13 4.17 23.93
C ILE A 491 32.38 3.29 22.69
N ASP A 492 32.17 1.97 22.81
CA ASP A 492 32.29 0.99 21.71
C ASP A 492 31.22 1.19 20.62
N ARG A 493 30.23 2.05 20.85
CA ARG A 493 29.21 2.44 19.86
C ARG A 493 29.57 3.74 19.13
N LEU A 494 30.62 4.45 19.56
CA LEU A 494 31.10 5.68 18.96
C LEU A 494 32.27 5.42 18.01
N LYS A 495 32.34 6.22 16.94
CA LYS A 495 33.41 6.19 15.93
C LYS A 495 34.27 7.45 16.06
N PRO A 496 35.59 7.38 15.87
CA PRO A 496 36.45 8.56 15.79
C PRO A 496 36.00 9.57 14.74
N ASN A 497 36.22 10.87 14.99
CA ASN A 497 35.96 11.96 14.04
C ASN A 497 34.56 11.95 13.37
N THR A 498 33.57 11.39 14.06
CA THR A 498 32.23 11.13 13.52
C THR A 498 31.22 12.06 14.14
N LYS A 499 30.29 12.55 13.32
CA LYS A 499 29.20 13.41 13.76
C LYS A 499 28.10 12.58 14.41
N TYR A 500 27.58 13.08 15.52
CA TYR A 500 26.42 12.57 16.22
C TYR A 500 25.47 13.72 16.53
N THR A 501 24.18 13.48 16.45
CA THR A 501 23.16 14.47 16.84
C THR A 501 22.54 14.06 18.17
N VAL A 502 22.64 14.94 19.15
CA VAL A 502 21.85 14.84 20.38
C VAL A 502 20.50 15.48 20.11
N VAL A 503 19.43 14.73 20.31
CA VAL A 503 18.04 15.15 20.13
C VAL A 503 17.36 15.13 21.49
N PHE A 504 16.64 16.20 21.81
CA PHE A 504 15.81 16.29 23.02
C PHE A 504 14.35 16.26 22.58
N GLY A 505 13.51 15.40 23.15
CA GLY A 505 12.05 15.48 22.91
C GLY A 505 11.51 16.84 23.38
N GLU A 506 11.95 17.28 24.55
CA GLU A 506 11.66 18.61 25.11
C GLU A 506 12.93 19.19 25.76
N CYS A 507 13.24 20.46 25.47
CA CYS A 507 14.28 21.17 26.19
C CYS A 507 13.90 22.62 26.51
N LYS A 508 14.26 23.10 27.71
CA LYS A 508 14.02 24.48 28.15
C LYS A 508 15.22 25.00 28.93
N ASN A 509 15.69 26.19 28.57
CA ASN A 509 16.83 26.89 29.20
C ASN A 509 18.16 26.12 29.22
N LEU A 510 18.35 25.19 28.29
CA LEU A 510 19.62 24.47 28.11
C LEU A 510 20.53 25.24 27.14
N GLY A 511 21.81 25.37 27.48
CA GLY A 511 22.79 26.15 26.74
C GLY A 511 23.60 25.32 25.76
N THR A 512 24.38 24.38 26.30
CA THR A 512 25.30 23.55 25.49
C THR A 512 25.29 22.09 25.95
N VAL A 513 25.74 21.20 25.08
CA VAL A 513 25.90 19.77 25.36
C VAL A 513 27.24 19.25 24.83
N SER A 514 27.77 18.21 25.47
CA SER A 514 28.98 17.47 25.08
C SER A 514 28.93 16.04 25.64
N LEU A 515 29.77 15.14 25.13
CA LEU A 515 30.04 13.85 25.76
C LEU A 515 31.35 13.91 26.54
N GLN A 516 31.30 13.49 27.80
CA GLN A 516 32.43 13.51 28.73
C GLN A 516 32.49 12.24 29.56
N THR A 517 33.66 11.91 30.09
CA THR A 517 33.80 10.86 31.10
C THR A 517 33.00 11.22 32.36
N GLY A 518 32.56 10.21 33.11
CA GLY A 518 31.70 10.40 34.29
C GLY A 518 32.35 11.22 35.41
N ASP A 519 33.68 11.29 35.45
CA ASP A 519 34.45 12.19 36.32
C ASP A 519 34.53 13.64 35.80
N SER A 520 34.05 13.89 34.58
CA SER A 520 34.15 15.14 33.82
C SER A 520 35.56 15.69 33.62
N LEU A 521 36.57 14.82 33.67
CA LEU A 521 37.96 15.21 33.40
C LEU A 521 38.28 15.16 31.90
N THR A 522 37.65 14.27 31.15
CA THR A 522 37.95 14.04 29.74
C THR A 522 36.71 14.26 28.88
N ARG A 523 36.80 15.19 27.93
CA ARG A 523 35.75 15.41 26.94
C ARG A 523 36.12 14.70 25.64
N ILE A 524 35.20 13.89 25.12
CA ILE A 524 35.42 13.09 23.91
C ILE A 524 34.72 13.65 22.68
N THR A 525 34.04 14.80 22.80
CA THR A 525 33.46 15.55 21.69
C THR A 525 33.79 17.05 21.78
N ASN A 526 33.49 17.82 20.74
CA ASN A 526 33.31 19.27 20.91
C ASN A 526 32.13 19.58 21.86
N THR A 527 32.05 20.82 22.32
CA THR A 527 30.84 21.38 22.98
C THR A 527 30.00 22.07 21.93
N SER A 528 28.71 21.74 21.85
CA SER A 528 27.77 22.33 20.88
C SER A 528 26.63 23.04 21.59
N SER A 529 26.20 24.18 21.03
CA SER A 529 24.97 24.85 21.45
C SER A 529 23.74 24.02 21.11
N ILE A 530 22.75 24.06 22.01
CA ILE A 530 21.45 23.43 21.80
C ILE A 530 20.53 24.43 21.10
N GLN A 531 20.04 24.07 19.92
CA GLN A 531 19.13 24.87 19.12
C GLN A 531 18.00 23.99 18.59
N ASN A 532 16.75 24.45 18.73
CA ASN A 532 15.56 23.71 18.28
C ASN A 532 15.56 22.24 18.73
N ASN A 533 15.87 22.04 20.03
CA ASN A 533 15.96 20.73 20.67
C ASN A 533 17.05 19.80 20.12
N LYS A 534 18.07 20.32 19.43
CA LYS A 534 19.15 19.50 18.87
C LYS A 534 20.52 20.13 19.04
N ALA A 535 21.56 19.31 18.99
CA ALA A 535 22.95 19.73 18.93
C ALA A 535 23.80 18.69 18.19
N VAL A 536 24.77 19.14 17.39
CA VAL A 536 25.70 18.23 16.67
C VAL A 536 27.02 18.19 17.40
N LEU A 537 27.39 16.99 17.79
CA LEU A 537 28.67 16.66 18.39
C LEU A 537 29.55 15.98 17.34
N THR A 538 30.84 16.22 17.40
CA THR A 538 31.87 15.51 16.63
C THR A 538 32.82 14.90 17.64
N THR A 539 33.00 13.59 17.56
CA THR A 539 33.95 12.86 18.41
C THR A 539 35.38 13.24 18.06
N ILE A 540 36.28 13.14 19.04
CA ILE A 540 37.72 13.31 18.83
C ILE A 540 38.31 12.15 18.03
N GLU A 541 39.55 12.31 17.57
CA GLU A 541 40.27 11.29 16.81
C GLU A 541 40.64 10.07 17.66
N ASP A 542 41.15 10.28 18.86
CA ASP A 542 41.52 9.19 19.77
C ASP A 542 40.49 9.04 20.88
N LEU A 543 39.62 8.03 20.73
CA LEU A 543 38.62 7.69 21.75
C LEU A 543 39.20 6.86 22.91
N SER A 544 40.42 6.31 22.78
CA SER A 544 41.01 5.44 23.81
C SER A 544 41.28 6.16 25.13
N VAL A 545 41.36 7.50 25.10
CA VAL A 545 41.49 8.36 26.29
C VAL A 545 40.36 8.18 27.31
N ALA A 546 39.25 7.59 26.89
CA ALA A 546 38.07 7.33 27.71
C ALA A 546 37.73 5.83 27.85
N ASP A 547 38.64 4.94 27.50
CA ASP A 547 38.47 3.49 27.66
C ASP A 547 38.23 3.09 29.11
N GLY A 548 37.30 2.16 29.31
CA GLY A 548 36.89 1.68 30.64
C GLY A 548 36.20 2.74 31.51
N LYS A 549 35.97 3.96 30.98
CA LYS A 549 35.26 5.02 31.69
C LYS A 549 33.82 5.12 31.23
N LEU A 550 32.94 5.45 32.17
CA LEU A 550 31.55 5.79 31.88
C LEU A 550 31.51 7.07 31.02
N ILE A 551 30.86 7.06 29.86
CA ILE A 551 30.63 8.28 29.08
C ILE A 551 29.25 8.81 29.39
N THR A 552 29.14 10.10 29.71
CA THR A 552 27.88 10.75 30.08
C THR A 552 27.56 11.90 29.13
N VAL A 553 26.27 12.16 28.93
CA VAL A 553 25.82 13.39 28.26
C VAL A 553 25.88 14.51 29.27
N PHE A 554 26.73 15.49 29.00
CA PHE A 554 26.97 16.63 29.87
C PHE A 554 26.29 17.86 29.30
N VAL A 555 25.22 18.33 29.97
CA VAL A 555 24.41 19.46 29.52
C VAL A 555 24.57 20.65 30.47
N VAL A 556 24.89 21.81 29.92
CA VAL A 556 25.09 23.05 30.67
C VAL A 556 23.87 23.96 30.48
N PRO A 557 23.23 24.47 31.56
CA PRO A 557 22.13 25.41 31.48
C PRO A 557 22.56 26.79 30.94
N LYS A 558 21.62 27.60 30.43
CA LYS A 558 21.88 28.99 30.03
C LYS A 558 22.05 29.86 31.28
N SER A 559 23.19 30.55 31.39
CA SER A 559 23.69 31.22 32.61
C SER A 559 22.89 32.44 33.12
N TYR A 560 21.81 32.84 32.44
CA TYR A 560 21.06 34.08 32.73
C TYR A 560 19.54 33.95 32.45
N ALA A 561 18.96 32.75 32.49
CA ALA A 561 17.51 32.60 32.31
C ALA A 561 16.76 33.31 33.45
N THR A 562 15.97 34.32 33.11
CA THR A 562 15.48 35.32 34.07
C THR A 562 14.33 34.85 34.97
N ASN A 563 13.75 33.65 34.77
CA ASN A 563 12.68 33.15 35.66
C ASN A 563 12.51 31.62 35.76
N ASP A 564 13.42 30.80 35.24
CA ASP A 564 12.90 29.61 34.57
C ASP A 564 13.36 28.24 35.04
N GLU A 565 12.37 27.37 35.19
CA GLU A 565 12.47 25.92 35.11
C GLU A 565 13.39 25.45 33.96
N PHE A 566 14.31 24.55 34.27
CA PHE A 566 15.11 23.82 33.29
C PHE A 566 14.44 22.49 33.01
N VAL A 567 14.23 22.19 31.73
CA VAL A 567 13.57 20.95 31.31
C VAL A 567 14.48 20.24 30.33
N MET A 568 14.69 18.95 30.55
CA MET A 568 15.23 18.03 29.55
C MET A 568 14.39 16.76 29.58
N LYS A 569 13.90 16.32 28.42
CA LYS A 569 13.16 15.06 28.29
C LYS A 569 13.59 14.32 27.03
N ASP A 570 13.48 13.00 27.08
CA ASP A 570 13.53 12.11 25.93
C ASP A 570 14.77 12.35 25.05
N ILE A 571 15.95 12.14 25.66
CA ILE A 571 17.22 12.41 25.00
C ILE A 571 17.61 11.20 24.14
N MET A 572 17.96 11.45 22.88
CA MET A 572 18.55 10.46 22.00
C MET A 572 19.90 10.93 21.47
N ILE A 573 20.76 9.98 21.16
CA ILE A 573 21.98 10.23 20.39
C ILE A 573 21.90 9.39 19.12
N LEU A 574 21.98 10.04 17.97
CA LEU A 574 21.89 9.42 16.65
C LEU A 574 23.19 9.65 15.88
N GLU A 575 23.71 8.64 15.19
CA GLU A 575 24.84 8.81 14.27
C GLU A 575 24.44 9.71 13.08
N GLY A 576 25.31 10.65 12.72
CA GLY A 576 25.10 11.62 11.64
C GLY A 576 24.61 12.99 12.10
N ASP A 577 24.43 13.89 11.13
CA ASP A 577 23.92 15.25 11.32
C ASP A 577 22.43 15.33 10.97
N HIS A 578 21.58 15.42 11.99
CA HIS A 578 20.11 15.43 11.89
C HIS A 578 19.51 16.79 12.26
N THR A 579 20.32 17.86 12.21
CA THR A 579 19.86 19.21 12.56
C THR A 579 18.72 19.69 11.65
N ASN A 580 18.82 19.38 10.36
CA ASN A 580 17.82 19.72 9.35
C ASN A 580 16.64 18.73 9.26
N THR A 581 16.71 17.58 9.93
CA THR A 581 15.64 16.57 9.91
C THR A 581 14.48 17.00 10.82
N PRO A 582 13.21 17.09 10.38
CA PRO A 582 12.10 17.51 11.24
C PRO A 582 11.98 16.69 12.54
N MET A 583 11.53 17.30 13.65
CA MET A 583 11.40 16.59 14.94
C MET A 583 10.40 15.41 14.88
N GLU A 584 9.38 15.50 14.03
CA GLU A 584 8.42 14.44 13.76
C GLU A 584 9.04 13.19 13.11
N GLU A 585 10.18 13.34 12.43
CA GLU A 585 10.96 12.24 11.87
C GLU A 585 12.00 11.67 12.84
N LEU A 586 12.17 12.30 14.01
CA LEU A 586 13.10 11.92 15.07
C LEU A 586 12.35 11.67 16.41
N PRO A 587 11.28 10.86 16.40
CA PRO A 587 10.52 10.59 17.62
C PRO A 587 11.40 9.83 18.63
N TYR A 588 11.13 9.95 19.92
CA TYR A 588 11.95 9.28 20.94
C TYR A 588 11.81 7.75 20.90
N GLY A 589 12.92 7.02 20.99
CA GLY A 589 12.88 5.59 21.21
C GLY A 589 14.16 5.06 21.85
N GLU A 590 14.04 3.90 22.47
CA GLU A 590 15.14 3.19 23.11
C GLU A 590 15.70 2.14 22.15
N GLY A 591 17.01 1.91 22.20
CA GLY A 591 17.67 0.90 21.39
C GLY A 591 17.51 1.11 19.88
N ILE A 592 17.29 0.01 19.14
CA ILE A 592 16.99 0.01 17.72
C ILE A 592 15.48 -0.16 17.56
N TYR A 593 14.85 0.72 16.77
CA TYR A 593 13.42 0.59 16.47
C TYR A 593 13.10 1.06 15.06
N SER A 594 12.08 0.44 14.46
CA SER A 594 11.70 0.64 13.06
C SER A 594 10.23 1.03 12.89
N VAL A 595 9.83 1.36 11.66
CA VAL A 595 8.45 1.80 11.35
C VAL A 595 7.43 0.73 11.75
N GLY A 596 6.39 1.14 12.49
CA GLY A 596 5.31 0.28 12.97
C GLY A 596 5.60 -0.47 14.29
N GLU A 597 6.83 -0.38 14.82
CA GLU A 597 7.26 -1.09 16.03
C GLU A 597 6.65 -0.57 17.33
N LYS A 598 6.32 0.73 17.39
CA LYS A 598 5.71 1.34 18.58
C LYS A 598 4.19 1.20 18.61
N GLU A 599 3.60 0.76 17.51
CA GLU A 599 2.15 0.67 17.30
C GLU A 599 1.68 -0.78 17.15
N VAL A 600 2.47 -1.74 17.64
CA VAL A 600 2.17 -3.17 17.55
C VAL A 600 0.77 -3.48 18.05
N THR A 601 0.01 -4.23 17.25
CA THR A 601 -1.36 -4.63 17.61
C THR A 601 -1.36 -5.69 18.71
N PRO A 602 -2.47 -5.92 19.43
CA PRO A 602 -2.57 -7.00 20.42
C PRO A 602 -2.22 -8.39 19.86
N GLU A 603 -2.41 -8.60 18.55
CA GLU A 603 -2.07 -9.83 17.82
C GLU A 603 -0.59 -9.91 17.40
N GLY A 604 0.24 -8.94 17.79
CA GLY A 604 1.66 -8.91 17.49
C GLY A 604 2.01 -8.47 16.06
N LYS A 605 1.10 -7.76 15.37
CA LYS A 605 1.35 -7.23 14.01
C LYS A 605 1.83 -5.79 14.04
N TYR A 606 2.62 -5.41 13.04
CA TYR A 606 3.24 -4.10 12.91
C TYR A 606 2.52 -3.29 11.83
N PRO A 607 1.65 -2.33 12.19
CA PRO A 607 0.88 -1.59 11.21
C PRO A 607 1.72 -0.51 10.53
N VAL A 608 1.63 -0.43 9.21
CA VAL A 608 2.17 0.67 8.39
C VAL A 608 0.98 1.46 7.85
N LYS A 609 0.86 2.71 8.30
CA LYS A 609 -0.31 3.57 8.09
C LYS A 609 0.06 4.74 7.23
N THR A 610 -0.60 4.88 6.08
CA THR A 610 -0.47 6.04 5.20
C THR A 610 -1.83 6.66 4.94
N LYS A 611 -1.85 7.96 4.71
CA LYS A 611 -3.06 8.66 4.30
C LYS A 611 -2.74 9.78 3.31
N SER A 612 -3.71 10.10 2.49
CA SER A 612 -3.73 11.35 1.74
C SER A 612 -4.92 12.20 2.19
N CYS A 613 -4.77 13.52 2.13
CA CYS A 613 -5.84 14.48 2.39
C CYS A 613 -5.78 15.66 1.42
N GLY A 614 -6.93 16.32 1.22
CA GLY A 614 -7.05 17.53 0.41
C GLY A 614 -6.41 18.75 1.05
N LYS A 615 -6.69 19.96 0.53
CA LYS A 615 -6.05 21.20 1.00
C LYS A 615 -6.53 21.63 2.39
N ASN A 616 -7.75 21.24 2.76
CA ASN A 616 -8.29 21.46 4.09
C ASN A 616 -7.75 20.39 5.04
N LEU A 617 -6.98 20.79 6.04
CA LEU A 617 -6.36 19.94 7.05
C LEU A 617 -7.16 19.86 8.36
N PHE A 618 -8.33 20.50 8.44
CA PHE A 618 -9.13 20.58 9.66
C PHE A 618 -10.15 19.45 9.76
N ASP A 619 -9.85 18.43 10.59
CA ASP A 619 -10.70 17.26 10.84
C ASP A 619 -10.79 16.97 12.34
N LEU A 620 -11.31 17.92 13.12
CA LEU A 620 -11.41 17.75 14.56
C LEU A 620 -12.80 18.05 15.09
N GLU A 621 -13.13 17.37 16.18
CA GLU A 621 -14.31 17.63 16.99
C GLU A 621 -13.94 18.50 18.20
N PHE A 622 -14.93 19.25 18.69
CA PHE A 622 -14.81 20.14 19.84
C PHE A 622 -15.56 19.59 21.06
N ASP A 623 -15.09 19.93 22.26
CA ASP A 623 -15.85 19.70 23.47
C ASP A 623 -17.08 20.64 23.58
N GLY A 624 -17.88 20.48 24.65
CA GLY A 624 -18.96 21.41 24.96
C GLY A 624 -20.23 21.32 24.11
N GLY A 625 -20.44 20.23 23.38
CA GLY A 625 -21.67 19.98 22.63
C GLY A 625 -21.72 20.60 21.23
N ILE A 626 -20.59 21.10 20.73
CA ILE A 626 -20.45 21.51 19.32
C ILE A 626 -20.43 20.24 18.47
N THR A 627 -21.38 20.11 17.54
CA THR A 627 -21.47 18.96 16.63
C THR A 627 -20.79 19.27 15.31
N ASN A 628 -20.26 18.24 14.64
CA ASN A 628 -19.68 18.33 13.30
C ASN A 628 -20.44 17.34 12.40
N ASP A 629 -21.04 17.83 11.32
CA ASP A 629 -21.60 17.01 10.26
C ASP A 629 -20.84 17.29 8.95
N ASN A 630 -19.92 16.39 8.59
CA ASN A 630 -19.10 16.47 7.36
C ASN A 630 -18.46 17.85 7.11
N GLY A 631 -17.89 18.46 8.15
CA GLY A 631 -17.20 19.75 8.09
C GLY A 631 -18.09 20.96 8.35
N LEU A 632 -19.40 20.77 8.55
CA LEU A 632 -20.30 21.78 9.06
C LEU A 632 -20.34 21.70 10.59
N TYR A 633 -19.77 22.71 11.23
CA TYR A 633 -19.74 22.85 12.68
C TYR A 633 -20.96 23.61 13.16
N THR A 634 -21.59 23.06 14.17
CA THR A 634 -22.84 23.60 14.71
C THR A 634 -22.69 23.87 16.20
N ILE A 635 -22.95 25.11 16.62
CA ILE A 635 -23.07 25.49 18.03
C ILE A 635 -24.56 25.48 18.39
N PRO A 636 -25.03 24.53 19.23
CA PRO A 636 -26.43 24.47 19.65
C PRO A 636 -26.83 25.65 20.54
N GLN A 637 -28.12 25.97 20.51
CA GLN A 637 -28.71 26.92 21.46
C GLN A 637 -28.51 26.41 22.91
N GLY A 638 -28.09 27.29 23.81
CA GLY A 638 -27.86 26.94 25.21
C GLY A 638 -26.49 26.33 25.52
N THR A 639 -25.56 26.33 24.55
CA THR A 639 -24.16 25.93 24.77
C THR A 639 -23.53 26.78 25.90
N PRO A 640 -22.95 26.18 26.95
CA PRO A 640 -22.36 26.92 28.07
C PRO A 640 -21.27 27.90 27.61
N LEU A 641 -21.24 29.09 28.20
CA LEU A 641 -20.25 30.12 27.89
C LEU A 641 -18.79 29.64 28.12
N GLY A 642 -17.86 30.24 27.39
CA GLY A 642 -16.42 30.02 27.51
C GLY A 642 -15.80 29.08 26.46
N TRP A 643 -14.48 28.98 26.48
CA TRP A 643 -13.69 28.25 25.47
C TRP A 643 -13.97 26.75 25.45
N LYS A 644 -14.24 26.26 24.25
CA LYS A 644 -14.41 24.86 23.90
C LYS A 644 -13.28 24.42 23.00
N ASN A 645 -12.48 23.47 23.46
CA ASN A 645 -11.26 23.06 22.76
C ASN A 645 -11.51 21.82 21.90
N CYS A 646 -10.74 21.69 20.84
CA CYS A 646 -10.68 20.44 20.11
C CYS A 646 -10.21 19.28 21.02
N PHE A 647 -10.74 18.07 20.80
CA PHE A 647 -10.39 16.89 21.61
C PHE A 647 -8.93 16.46 21.44
N LYS A 648 -8.38 16.65 20.25
CA LYS A 648 -7.02 16.28 19.87
C LYS A 648 -6.32 17.49 19.24
N PRO A 649 -5.00 17.63 19.35
CA PRO A 649 -4.28 18.66 18.60
C PRO A 649 -4.28 18.38 17.09
N LEU A 650 -4.24 19.43 16.28
CA LEU A 650 -3.89 19.35 14.85
C LEU A 650 -2.38 19.22 14.72
N LYS A 651 -1.93 18.26 13.93
CA LYS A 651 -0.52 18.14 13.54
C LYS A 651 -0.18 19.26 12.57
N VAL A 652 0.92 19.97 12.83
CA VAL A 652 1.47 21.01 11.95
C VAL A 652 2.97 20.81 11.81
N LYS A 653 3.54 21.20 10.67
CA LYS A 653 4.99 21.22 10.48
C LYS A 653 5.58 22.40 11.25
N PRO A 654 6.68 22.24 11.99
CA PRO A 654 7.36 23.38 12.62
C PRO A 654 7.81 24.44 11.61
N ASN A 655 7.83 25.69 12.04
CA ASN A 655 8.25 26.90 11.32
C ASN A 655 7.53 27.11 9.98
N THR A 656 6.35 26.52 9.82
CA THR A 656 5.58 26.50 8.57
C THR A 656 4.42 27.50 8.65
N GLY A 657 4.12 28.14 7.52
CA GLY A 657 3.02 29.10 7.41
C GLY A 657 1.69 28.39 7.18
N TYR A 658 0.68 28.80 7.94
CA TYR A 658 -0.68 28.26 7.84
C TYR A 658 -1.71 29.40 7.79
N THR A 659 -2.87 29.10 7.22
CA THR A 659 -4.05 29.99 7.27
C THR A 659 -5.24 29.21 7.80
N LEU A 660 -5.85 29.71 8.88
CA LEU A 660 -7.14 29.25 9.36
C LEU A 660 -8.21 30.20 8.83
N SER A 661 -9.28 29.65 8.26
CA SER A 661 -10.41 30.41 7.70
C SER A 661 -11.74 29.81 8.13
N THR A 662 -12.76 30.64 8.18
CA THR A 662 -14.13 30.23 8.46
C THR A 662 -15.11 30.80 7.44
N VAL A 663 -16.16 30.02 7.15
CA VAL A 663 -17.30 30.44 6.31
C VAL A 663 -18.57 30.35 7.15
N GLY A 664 -19.39 31.41 7.16
CA GLY A 664 -20.61 31.47 7.96
C GLY A 664 -20.41 31.96 9.41
N PHE A 665 -19.17 32.09 9.88
CA PHE A 665 -18.86 32.55 11.23
C PHE A 665 -18.93 34.09 11.36
N ARG A 666 -20.15 34.65 11.48
CA ARG A 666 -20.36 36.11 11.61
C ARG A 666 -20.80 36.55 13.01
N GLY A 667 -19.83 36.98 13.83
CA GLY A 667 -20.03 38.11 14.75
C GLY A 667 -21.00 37.97 15.94
N TYR A 668 -21.40 36.77 16.36
CA TYR A 668 -22.33 36.58 17.49
C TYR A 668 -21.65 36.46 18.88
N GLY A 669 -20.50 37.12 19.09
CA GLY A 669 -19.72 36.98 20.32
C GLY A 669 -18.89 35.71 20.42
N ALA A 670 -18.93 34.82 19.42
CA ALA A 670 -18.06 33.66 19.34
C ALA A 670 -16.68 34.02 18.75
N ARG A 671 -15.61 33.38 19.22
CA ARG A 671 -14.22 33.62 18.80
C ARG A 671 -13.50 32.31 18.55
N ILE A 672 -12.55 32.29 17.62
CA ILE A 672 -11.65 31.14 17.47
C ILE A 672 -10.24 31.53 17.92
N GLY A 673 -9.61 30.63 18.66
CA GLY A 673 -8.27 30.78 19.22
C GLY A 673 -7.39 29.60 18.84
N LEU A 674 -6.10 29.86 18.68
CA LEU A 674 -5.06 28.88 18.38
C LEU A 674 -4.03 28.90 19.49
N GLY A 675 -3.56 27.72 19.91
CA GLY A 675 -2.67 27.58 21.06
C GLY A 675 -1.72 26.42 20.90
N ARG A 676 -0.55 26.51 21.54
CA ARG A 676 0.49 25.47 21.54
C ARG A 676 0.14 24.28 22.44
N LYS A 677 -0.83 24.47 23.33
CA LYS A 677 -1.39 23.45 24.22
C LYS A 677 -2.87 23.74 24.45
N ARG A 678 -3.59 22.75 24.97
CA ARG A 678 -4.98 22.96 25.41
C ARG A 678 -4.99 23.96 26.56
N ILE A 679 -5.66 25.08 26.37
CA ILE A 679 -5.76 26.15 27.37
C ILE A 679 -7.21 26.51 27.65
N ALA A 680 -7.48 26.90 28.89
CA ALA A 680 -8.82 27.31 29.31
C ALA A 680 -9.23 28.69 28.75
N TYR A 681 -8.25 29.55 28.45
CA TYR A 681 -8.47 30.90 27.93
C TYR A 681 -7.38 31.30 26.95
N TYR A 682 -7.76 31.65 25.72
CA TYR A 682 -6.85 32.17 24.70
C TYR A 682 -6.76 33.70 24.82
N GLN A 683 -5.67 34.21 25.39
CA GLN A 683 -5.41 35.64 25.56
C GLN A 683 -4.13 36.03 24.82
N ALA A 684 -4.07 37.25 24.27
CA ALA A 684 -2.90 37.75 23.54
C ALA A 684 -1.62 37.81 24.40
N SER A 685 -1.77 38.00 25.71
CA SER A 685 -0.66 38.06 26.66
C SER A 685 -0.11 36.69 27.07
N SER A 686 -0.81 35.59 26.73
CA SER A 686 -0.37 34.25 27.11
C SER A 686 0.69 33.72 26.14
N PRO A 687 1.84 33.21 26.63
CA PRO A 687 2.90 32.65 25.79
C PRO A 687 2.46 31.37 25.05
N ASP A 688 1.39 30.72 25.50
CA ASP A 688 0.85 29.51 24.89
C ASP A 688 -0.17 29.82 23.78
N THR A 689 -0.65 31.06 23.66
CA THR A 689 -1.55 31.49 22.59
C THR A 689 -0.75 31.83 21.33
N ILE A 690 -1.19 31.30 20.19
CA ILE A 690 -0.69 31.65 18.86
C ILE A 690 -1.57 32.75 18.26
N VAL A 691 -2.88 32.58 18.34
CA VAL A 691 -3.89 33.55 17.89
C VAL A 691 -5.02 33.58 18.91
N ASN A 692 -5.48 34.78 19.30
CA ASN A 692 -6.54 34.94 20.31
C ASN A 692 -7.92 35.34 19.73
N ASN A 693 -8.02 35.64 18.43
CA ASN A 693 -9.30 35.91 17.78
C ASN A 693 -9.19 35.76 16.24
N VAL A 694 -9.65 34.64 15.69
CA VAL A 694 -9.83 34.48 14.24
C VAL A 694 -11.25 34.94 13.91
N GLY A 695 -11.37 35.98 13.09
CA GLY A 695 -12.63 36.38 12.45
C GLY A 695 -12.94 35.45 11.27
N GLU A 696 -13.00 35.99 10.07
CA GLU A 696 -13.18 35.17 8.85
C GLU A 696 -11.90 34.41 8.46
N ARG A 697 -10.71 34.97 8.72
CA ARG A 697 -9.44 34.31 8.40
C ARG A 697 -8.28 34.88 9.22
N GLN A 698 -7.27 34.04 9.48
CA GLN A 698 -6.02 34.42 10.10
C GLN A 698 -4.87 33.55 9.60
N SER A 699 -3.81 34.18 9.10
CA SER A 699 -2.54 33.51 8.82
C SER A 699 -1.63 33.54 10.06
N PHE A 700 -0.90 32.46 10.29
CA PHE A 700 0.04 32.31 11.40
C PHE A 700 1.24 31.44 10.99
N ASN A 701 2.29 31.42 11.81
CA ASN A 701 3.41 30.48 11.68
C ASN A 701 3.37 29.55 12.90
N SER A 702 3.57 28.26 12.68
CA SER A 702 3.57 27.25 13.76
C SER A 702 4.74 27.43 14.74
N GLY A 703 5.79 28.15 14.38
CA GLY A 703 7.01 28.25 15.17
C GLY A 703 7.61 26.88 15.43
N ASN A 704 8.31 26.67 16.53
CA ASN A 704 8.93 25.38 16.83
C ASN A 704 7.94 24.25 17.23
N THR A 705 6.64 24.49 17.11
CA THR A 705 5.59 23.57 17.53
C THR A 705 5.18 22.65 16.37
N ASN A 706 4.94 21.37 16.69
CA ASN A 706 4.46 20.33 15.78
C ASN A 706 2.95 20.01 15.94
N GLU A 707 2.29 20.66 16.89
CA GLU A 707 0.90 20.44 17.26
C GLU A 707 0.21 21.71 17.72
N ILE A 708 -0.99 22.02 17.22
CA ILE A 708 -1.78 23.16 17.69
C ILE A 708 -3.15 22.72 18.18
N TYR A 709 -3.66 23.42 19.18
CA TYR A 709 -5.03 23.29 19.64
C TYR A 709 -5.85 24.46 19.08
N VAL A 710 -7.06 24.14 18.64
CA VAL A 710 -8.05 25.11 18.21
C VAL A 710 -9.16 25.16 19.23
N GLY A 711 -9.46 26.36 19.71
CA GLY A 711 -10.55 26.62 20.64
C GLY A 711 -11.61 27.48 19.98
N ILE A 712 -12.88 27.23 20.30
CA ILE A 712 -14.01 28.10 20.00
C ILE A 712 -14.54 28.65 21.32
N CYS A 713 -14.56 29.97 21.47
CA CYS A 713 -15.18 30.63 22.60
C CYS A 713 -16.61 31.00 22.28
N THR A 714 -17.52 30.79 23.23
CA THR A 714 -18.87 31.35 23.23
C THR A 714 -18.94 32.44 24.32
N ASP A 715 -18.83 33.72 23.95
CA ASP A 715 -18.84 34.85 24.90
C ASP A 715 -20.12 35.70 24.79
N GLY A 716 -20.58 36.21 25.94
CA GLY A 716 -21.58 37.29 26.07
C GLY A 716 -23.03 36.83 26.37
N GLU A 717 -23.89 37.80 26.72
CA GLU A 717 -25.34 37.67 26.95
C GLU A 717 -26.12 37.13 25.71
N TYR A 718 -25.40 36.90 24.61
CA TYR A 718 -25.89 36.55 23.28
C TYR A 718 -26.06 35.03 23.03
N ALA A 719 -25.38 34.14 23.77
CA ALA A 719 -25.44 32.68 23.52
C ALA A 719 -26.71 31.98 24.06
N ILE A 720 -27.46 32.66 24.92
CA ILE A 720 -28.62 32.08 25.62
C ILE A 720 -29.91 32.21 24.78
N ASN A 721 -29.99 33.18 23.87
CA ASN A 721 -31.23 33.62 23.21
C ASN A 721 -31.19 33.70 21.66
N LYS A 722 -30.20 33.11 20.98
CA LYS A 722 -30.04 33.14 19.51
C LYS A 722 -29.98 31.74 18.89
N PRO A 723 -30.32 31.60 17.59
CA PRO A 723 -30.46 30.31 16.90
C PRO A 723 -29.12 29.59 16.72
N LEU A 724 -29.23 28.31 16.38
CA LEU A 724 -28.19 27.42 15.83
C LEU A 724 -27.19 28.20 14.96
N VAL A 725 -25.90 28.18 15.30
CA VAL A 725 -24.84 28.77 14.46
C VAL A 725 -24.14 27.66 13.71
N GLU A 726 -24.20 27.72 12.38
CA GLU A 726 -23.55 26.78 11.47
C GLU A 726 -22.42 27.49 10.73
N PHE A 727 -21.25 26.87 10.70
CA PHE A 727 -20.07 27.43 10.04
C PHE A 727 -19.11 26.32 9.63
N ASN A 728 -18.23 26.63 8.68
CA ASN A 728 -17.18 25.73 8.27
C ASN A 728 -15.82 26.25 8.74
N ILE A 729 -14.88 25.35 9.00
CA ILE A 729 -13.49 25.68 9.30
C ILE A 729 -12.60 25.03 8.23
N GLN A 730 -11.61 25.79 7.77
CA GLN A 730 -10.56 25.29 6.90
C GLN A 730 -9.18 25.72 7.40
N LEU A 731 -8.26 24.77 7.48
CA LEU A 731 -6.84 25.01 7.76
C LEU A 731 -6.03 24.62 6.53
N GLU A 732 -5.23 25.55 6.01
CA GLU A 732 -4.38 25.33 4.82
C GLU A 732 -2.90 25.52 5.18
N GLU A 733 -2.02 24.66 4.66
CA GLU A 733 -0.56 24.83 4.69
C GLU A 733 -0.12 25.88 3.65
N SER A 734 -0.60 27.12 3.82
CA SER A 734 -0.25 28.27 3.01
C SER A 734 -0.44 29.55 3.82
N LYS A 735 0.13 30.67 3.35
CA LYS A 735 -0.17 32.01 3.89
C LYS A 735 -1.38 32.66 3.21
N THR A 736 -1.86 32.08 2.11
CA THR A 736 -3.01 32.53 1.33
C THR A 736 -4.18 31.57 1.51
N HIS A 737 -5.37 32.12 1.73
CA HIS A 737 -6.61 31.34 1.83
C HIS A 737 -7.23 31.08 0.45
N THR A 738 -7.82 29.90 0.25
CA THR A 738 -8.61 29.54 -0.94
C THR A 738 -10.07 29.23 -0.59
N THR A 739 -10.97 29.19 -1.57
CA THR A 739 -12.39 28.87 -1.32
C THR A 739 -12.56 27.57 -0.53
N TYR A 740 -13.51 27.59 0.41
CA TYR A 740 -13.79 26.47 1.30
C TYR A 740 -14.05 25.16 0.54
N GLU A 741 -13.41 24.08 1.01
CA GLU A 741 -13.76 22.70 0.70
C GLU A 741 -13.83 21.86 2.00
N PRO A 742 -14.70 20.85 2.07
CA PRO A 742 -14.74 19.95 3.22
C PRO A 742 -13.45 19.14 3.34
N TYR A 743 -13.08 18.76 4.57
CA TYR A 743 -11.99 17.80 4.77
C TYR A 743 -12.31 16.48 4.06
N GLN A 744 -11.33 15.98 3.31
CA GLN A 744 -11.42 14.68 2.64
C GLN A 744 -10.12 13.93 2.86
N GLU A 745 -10.22 12.61 3.01
CA GLU A 745 -9.06 11.75 3.18
C GLU A 745 -9.23 10.37 2.53
N SER A 746 -8.10 9.74 2.23
CA SER A 746 -8.00 8.33 1.85
C SER A 746 -6.92 7.71 2.72
N LYS A 747 -7.23 6.58 3.36
CA LYS A 747 -6.33 5.86 4.27
C LYS A 747 -5.93 4.52 3.66
N SER A 748 -4.71 4.11 3.91
CA SER A 748 -4.23 2.76 3.67
C SER A 748 -3.49 2.24 4.90
N GLU A 749 -3.79 1.02 5.30
CA GLU A 749 -3.14 0.33 6.41
C GLU A 749 -2.75 -1.08 5.99
N VAL A 750 -1.48 -1.41 6.26
CA VAL A 750 -0.89 -2.72 6.02
C VAL A 750 -0.40 -3.28 7.35
N LEU A 751 -0.82 -4.49 7.68
CA LEU A 751 -0.33 -5.21 8.86
C LEU A 751 0.81 -6.14 8.45
N LEU A 752 1.99 -5.95 9.06
CA LEU A 752 3.19 -6.74 8.79
C LEU A 752 3.50 -7.70 9.95
N ASP A 753 4.16 -8.81 9.66
CA ASP A 753 4.69 -9.74 10.68
C ASP A 753 5.94 -9.19 11.38
N GLU A 754 6.58 -8.20 10.78
CA GLU A 754 7.79 -7.57 11.25
C GLU A 754 7.77 -6.07 10.92
N PRO A 755 8.43 -5.19 11.68
CA PRO A 755 8.43 -3.75 11.39
C PRO A 755 9.19 -3.44 10.10
N LEU A 756 8.90 -2.31 9.45
CA LEU A 756 9.49 -1.96 8.15
C LEU A 756 10.83 -1.21 8.34
N ARG A 757 11.95 -1.86 7.98
CA ARG A 757 13.30 -1.48 8.42
C ARG A 757 14.09 -0.66 7.40
N GLY A 758 15.13 0.03 7.87
CA GLY A 758 16.16 0.67 7.06
C GLY A 758 17.55 0.51 7.68
N LEU A 759 18.60 0.56 6.86
CA LEU A 759 20.00 0.56 7.29
C LEU A 759 20.69 1.88 6.92
N PRO A 760 21.74 2.29 7.65
CA PRO A 760 22.45 3.56 7.39
C PRO A 760 23.08 3.67 6.00
N ASN A 761 23.33 2.54 5.33
CA ASN A 761 23.83 2.51 3.95
C ASN A 761 22.74 2.77 2.88
N GLY A 762 21.51 3.08 3.28
CA GLY A 762 20.39 3.37 2.38
C GLY A 762 19.60 2.15 1.93
N VAL A 763 19.97 0.94 2.35
CA VAL A 763 19.17 -0.26 2.12
C VAL A 763 17.93 -0.21 3.00
N VAL A 764 16.76 -0.51 2.43
CA VAL A 764 15.47 -0.41 3.11
C VAL A 764 14.56 -1.57 2.70
N ASP A 765 13.65 -1.95 3.59
CA ASP A 765 12.47 -2.73 3.22
C ASP A 765 11.48 -1.83 2.47
N GLU A 766 10.71 -2.40 1.54
CA GLU A 766 9.83 -1.64 0.65
C GLU A 766 8.45 -2.31 0.55
N ILE A 767 7.38 -1.52 0.51
CA ILE A 767 6.04 -1.96 0.11
C ILE A 767 5.71 -1.25 -1.20
N LEU A 768 5.44 -2.01 -2.25
CA LEU A 768 5.08 -1.51 -3.57
C LEU A 768 3.57 -1.35 -3.73
N GLU A 769 3.18 -0.56 -4.73
CA GLU A 769 1.80 -0.15 -5.01
C GLU A 769 0.79 -1.31 -5.06
N ASP A 770 1.20 -2.45 -5.62
CA ASP A 770 0.39 -3.65 -5.83
C ASP A 770 0.34 -4.60 -4.61
N GLY A 771 0.83 -4.15 -3.46
CA GLY A 771 0.89 -4.94 -2.25
C GLY A 771 2.01 -5.99 -2.29
N ILE A 772 3.13 -5.70 -2.97
CA ILE A 772 4.35 -6.50 -2.84
C ILE A 772 5.22 -5.93 -1.73
N LEU A 773 5.48 -6.73 -0.70
CA LEU A 773 6.46 -6.46 0.36
C LEU A 773 7.81 -7.06 -0.03
N ILE A 774 8.86 -6.24 -0.05
CA ILE A 774 10.25 -6.64 -0.29
C ILE A 774 11.04 -6.40 0.99
N ARG A 775 11.50 -7.48 1.62
CA ARG A 775 12.41 -7.45 2.75
C ARG A 775 13.84 -7.54 2.26
N ARG A 776 14.65 -6.55 2.60
CA ARG A 776 16.10 -6.53 2.36
C ARG A 776 16.90 -6.65 3.65
N ILE A 777 16.23 -6.55 4.80
CA ILE A 777 16.88 -6.49 6.10
C ILE A 777 16.27 -7.55 7.01
N ALA A 778 17.11 -8.44 7.53
CA ALA A 778 16.74 -9.39 8.56
C ALA A 778 17.02 -8.81 9.95
N ARG A 779 16.24 -9.25 10.95
CA ARG A 779 16.46 -8.96 12.38
C ARG A 779 16.76 -10.27 13.09
N LYS A 780 17.83 -10.31 13.88
CA LYS A 780 18.18 -11.50 14.65
C LYS A 780 18.66 -11.14 16.05
N PHE A 781 18.18 -11.92 17.02
CA PHE A 781 18.73 -11.93 18.37
C PHE A 781 19.78 -13.05 18.43
N ILE A 782 21.05 -12.66 18.36
CA ILE A 782 22.19 -13.57 18.28
C ILE A 782 22.75 -13.75 19.69
N ASN A 783 22.76 -14.98 20.18
CA ASN A 783 23.46 -15.29 21.42
C ASN A 783 24.96 -15.35 21.14
N ALA A 784 25.78 -14.65 21.94
CA ALA A 784 27.23 -14.64 21.81
C ALA A 784 27.85 -16.06 21.86
N SER A 785 27.18 -17.04 22.47
CA SER A 785 27.63 -18.44 22.50
C SER A 785 27.54 -19.15 21.14
N TRP A 786 26.77 -18.60 20.19
CA TRP A 786 26.65 -19.16 18.84
C TRP A 786 27.84 -18.84 17.96
N PHE A 787 28.69 -17.90 18.37
CA PHE A 787 29.90 -17.61 17.64
C PHE A 787 30.92 -18.75 17.76
N THR A 788 31.63 -18.98 16.67
CA THR A 788 32.74 -19.92 16.55
C THR A 788 34.01 -19.17 16.23
N SER A 789 35.13 -19.55 16.84
CA SER A 789 36.42 -18.97 16.54
C SER A 789 37.01 -19.70 15.32
N THR A 790 37.66 -18.96 14.43
CA THR A 790 38.59 -19.56 13.46
C THR A 790 39.92 -18.82 13.53
N GLY A 791 41.02 -19.58 13.54
CA GLY A 791 42.36 -19.03 13.45
C GLY A 791 42.59 -18.52 12.03
N THR A 792 42.94 -17.24 11.88
CA THR A 792 43.51 -16.77 10.61
C THR A 792 45.02 -17.00 10.63
N ASN A 793 45.64 -17.19 9.46
CA ASN A 793 47.10 -17.31 9.31
C ASN A 793 47.85 -15.99 9.65
N VAL A 794 47.15 -14.98 10.15
CA VAL A 794 47.70 -13.71 10.63
C VAL A 794 47.69 -13.77 12.17
N PRO A 795 48.85 -13.82 12.85
CA PRO A 795 48.95 -14.10 14.29
C PRO A 795 48.18 -13.15 15.22
N GLU A 796 47.79 -11.96 14.75
CA GLU A 796 47.33 -10.84 15.59
C GLU A 796 45.82 -10.54 15.49
N VAL A 797 45.07 -11.12 14.54
CA VAL A 797 43.63 -10.84 14.34
C VAL A 797 42.80 -12.13 14.44
N LYS A 798 42.47 -12.53 15.66
CA LYS A 798 41.53 -13.61 15.95
C LYS A 798 40.10 -13.08 16.01
N ARG A 799 39.14 -13.85 15.50
CA ARG A 799 37.77 -13.40 15.17
C ARG A 799 36.73 -14.45 15.54
N TRP A 800 35.52 -13.97 15.80
CA TRP A 800 34.35 -14.77 16.10
C TRP A 800 33.37 -14.69 14.93
N PHE A 801 32.85 -15.84 14.49
CA PHE A 801 31.96 -15.95 13.34
C PHE A 801 30.63 -16.58 13.73
N TYR A 802 29.55 -15.97 13.25
CA TYR A 802 28.21 -16.54 13.25
C TYR A 802 27.70 -16.61 11.82
N GLN A 803 27.35 -17.81 11.38
CA GLN A 803 26.81 -18.05 10.05
C GLN A 803 25.34 -18.47 10.19
N PRO A 804 24.38 -17.58 9.90
CA PRO A 804 22.97 -17.97 9.91
C PRO A 804 22.70 -18.96 8.77
N LYS A 805 21.92 -20.01 9.08
CA LYS A 805 21.56 -21.07 8.11
C LYS A 805 20.56 -20.58 7.06
N GLU A 806 19.60 -19.79 7.51
CA GLU A 806 18.55 -19.14 6.74
C GLU A 806 18.76 -17.63 6.83
N GLU A 807 18.19 -16.83 5.91
CA GLU A 807 18.36 -15.37 5.91
C GLU A 807 19.84 -14.95 5.88
N LYS A 808 20.61 -15.48 4.92
CA LYS A 808 22.05 -15.24 4.85
C LYS A 808 22.37 -13.74 4.70
N PRO A 809 23.35 -13.19 5.44
CA PRO A 809 23.78 -11.81 5.25
C PRO A 809 24.48 -11.66 3.90
N LYS A 810 24.26 -10.52 3.24
CA LYS A 810 24.96 -10.16 2.01
C LYS A 810 26.43 -9.92 2.31
N ASN A 811 27.33 -10.55 1.56
CA ASN A 811 28.77 -10.29 1.71
C ASN A 811 29.06 -8.78 1.54
N GLU A 812 29.91 -8.23 2.42
CA GLU A 812 30.19 -6.79 2.53
C GLU A 812 28.95 -5.91 2.78
N GLY A 813 27.83 -6.51 3.21
CA GLY A 813 26.61 -5.81 3.59
C GLY A 813 26.77 -5.00 4.87
N HIS A 814 25.81 -4.12 5.13
CA HIS A 814 25.78 -3.32 6.36
C HIS A 814 24.98 -4.03 7.46
N CYS A 815 25.28 -3.71 8.72
CA CYS A 815 24.44 -4.10 9.86
C CYS A 815 24.35 -3.00 10.92
N LEU A 816 23.38 -3.14 11.83
CA LEU A 816 23.25 -2.41 13.08
C LEU A 816 23.26 -3.40 14.23
N CYS A 817 23.89 -3.04 15.35
CA CYS A 817 23.89 -3.84 16.56
C CYS A 817 23.63 -2.96 17.79
N ASP A 818 22.84 -3.45 18.73
CA ASP A 818 22.52 -2.73 19.96
C ASP A 818 23.71 -2.61 20.93
N LYS A 819 24.69 -3.52 20.88
CA LYS A 819 25.84 -3.56 21.82
C LYS A 819 27.11 -2.89 21.33
N ILE A 820 27.48 -3.06 20.06
CA ILE A 820 28.78 -2.62 19.51
C ILE A 820 28.64 -1.96 18.14
N THR A 821 29.58 -1.09 17.78
CA THR A 821 29.53 -0.36 16.52
C THR A 821 29.76 -1.26 15.31
N TYR A 822 29.16 -0.89 14.18
CA TYR A 822 29.45 -1.50 12.89
C TYR A 822 30.76 -0.95 12.34
N ALA A 823 31.65 -1.86 11.93
CA ALA A 823 32.83 -1.54 11.14
C ALA A 823 32.73 -2.19 9.76
N ARG A 824 33.14 -1.45 8.72
CA ARG A 824 33.21 -2.02 7.38
C ARG A 824 34.32 -3.05 7.33
N SER A 825 34.00 -4.18 6.75
CA SER A 825 34.90 -5.31 6.54
C SER A 825 35.65 -5.10 5.22
N SER A 826 36.98 -5.30 5.18
CA SER A 826 37.81 -5.09 3.98
C SER A 826 38.55 -6.37 3.61
N ALA A 827 38.65 -6.71 2.32
CA ALA A 827 39.28 -7.96 1.86
C ALA A 827 40.76 -8.13 2.28
N THR A 828 41.47 -7.02 2.50
CA THR A 828 42.89 -7.00 2.93
C THR A 828 43.07 -6.90 4.45
N TRP A 829 42.00 -6.62 5.21
CA TRP A 829 41.92 -6.64 6.69
C TRP A 829 43.09 -5.92 7.41
N MET A 830 43.69 -4.92 6.77
CA MET A 830 44.86 -4.16 7.24
C MET A 830 44.52 -2.81 7.91
N GLU A 831 43.24 -2.48 8.07
CA GLU A 831 42.83 -1.22 8.73
C GLU A 831 42.67 -1.42 10.24
N PRO A 832 42.94 -0.39 11.08
CA PRO A 832 42.72 -0.48 12.51
C PRO A 832 41.21 -0.62 12.77
N PHE A 833 40.76 -1.85 13.06
CA PHE A 833 39.42 -2.07 13.58
C PHE A 833 39.27 -1.33 14.91
N PRO A 834 38.07 -0.78 15.20
CA PRO A 834 37.73 -0.38 16.55
C PRO A 834 37.99 -1.54 17.52
N LYS A 835 38.31 -1.22 18.78
CA LYS A 835 38.59 -2.21 19.84
C LYS A 835 37.55 -3.34 19.91
N SER A 836 36.29 -2.96 19.74
CA SER A 836 35.14 -3.85 19.62
C SER A 836 34.29 -3.42 18.43
N CYS A 837 33.95 -4.34 17.51
CA CYS A 837 33.05 -4.05 16.41
C CYS A 837 32.34 -5.29 15.87
N ILE A 838 31.18 -5.07 15.25
CA ILE A 838 30.50 -6.05 14.42
C ILE A 838 30.70 -5.72 12.93
N ALA A 839 30.84 -6.74 12.09
CA ALA A 839 30.98 -6.57 10.65
C ALA A 839 30.30 -7.71 9.90
N ILE A 840 30.01 -7.51 8.61
CA ILE A 840 29.61 -8.60 7.71
C ILE A 840 30.82 -9.01 6.88
N ASN A 841 31.14 -10.30 6.89
CA ASN A 841 32.30 -10.83 6.18
C ASN A 841 32.23 -10.54 4.68
N SER A 842 33.39 -10.33 4.05
CA SER A 842 33.53 -10.21 2.60
C SER A 842 33.23 -11.51 1.85
N VAL A 843 33.28 -12.66 2.55
CA VAL A 843 33.01 -13.98 1.99
C VAL A 843 32.25 -14.87 2.98
N GLY A 844 31.46 -15.82 2.46
CA GLY A 844 30.83 -16.89 3.25
C GLY A 844 29.54 -16.53 3.98
N ASN A 845 29.00 -15.31 3.80
CA ASN A 845 27.73 -14.86 4.40
C ASN A 845 27.74 -15.00 5.93
N GLN A 846 28.76 -14.42 6.57
CA GLN A 846 28.98 -14.53 8.02
C GLN A 846 28.92 -13.17 8.68
N ILE A 847 28.36 -13.14 9.89
CA ILE A 847 28.48 -12.02 10.82
C ILE A 847 29.75 -12.25 11.64
N ILE A 848 30.57 -11.22 11.76
CA ILE A 848 31.84 -11.24 12.49
C ILE A 848 31.73 -10.35 13.70
N ILE A 849 32.26 -10.83 14.83
CA ILE A 849 32.62 -9.98 15.96
C ILE A 849 34.13 -9.97 16.08
N TYR A 850 34.68 -8.76 16.20
CA TYR A 850 36.03 -8.51 16.64
C TYR A 850 35.97 -7.79 17.99
N ASP A 851 36.73 -8.30 18.96
CA ASP A 851 36.90 -7.70 20.28
C ASP A 851 38.35 -7.94 20.71
N GLU A 852 39.05 -6.88 21.10
CA GLU A 852 40.46 -6.95 21.45
C GLU A 852 40.78 -7.68 22.77
N GLU A 853 39.83 -7.72 23.70
CA GLU A 853 39.97 -8.33 25.02
C GLU A 853 39.64 -9.82 24.97
N VAL A 854 38.91 -10.27 23.94
CA VAL A 854 38.37 -11.62 23.81
C VAL A 854 38.94 -12.35 22.58
N LYS A 855 40.25 -12.20 22.38
CA LYS A 855 40.93 -12.66 21.16
C LYS A 855 41.24 -14.16 21.14
N GLY A 856 41.35 -14.88 22.24
CA GLY A 856 42.11 -16.14 22.20
C GLY A 856 41.44 -17.34 21.53
N GLY A 857 40.15 -17.28 21.18
CA GLY A 857 39.40 -18.39 20.57
C GLY A 857 39.28 -19.62 21.46
N THR A 858 39.68 -19.51 22.73
CA THR A 858 39.58 -20.56 23.75
C THR A 858 38.16 -20.64 24.32
N ALA A 859 37.88 -21.67 25.11
CA ALA A 859 36.62 -21.77 25.85
C ALA A 859 36.44 -20.62 26.86
N GLU A 860 37.54 -20.13 27.45
CA GLU A 860 37.53 -18.99 28.39
C GLU A 860 37.24 -17.67 27.69
N ASP A 861 37.79 -17.46 26.49
CA ASP A 861 37.44 -16.29 25.68
C ASP A 861 35.99 -16.36 25.24
N LYS A 862 35.50 -17.55 24.84
CA LYS A 862 34.09 -17.72 24.49
C LYS A 862 33.17 -17.37 25.67
N ALA A 863 33.54 -17.78 26.89
CA ALA A 863 32.79 -17.44 28.10
C ALA A 863 32.80 -15.92 28.35
N ARG A 864 33.95 -15.26 28.19
CA ARG A 864 34.06 -13.79 28.31
C ARG A 864 33.26 -13.04 27.24
N LEU A 865 33.20 -13.53 26.01
CA LEU A 865 32.36 -12.96 24.94
C LEU A 865 30.88 -13.02 25.34
N VAL A 866 30.46 -14.18 25.87
CA VAL A 866 29.09 -14.41 26.35
C VAL A 866 28.75 -13.53 27.54
N GLU A 867 29.67 -13.39 28.49
CA GLU A 867 29.49 -12.51 29.65
C GLU A 867 29.39 -11.04 29.24
N LYS A 868 30.24 -10.59 28.30
CA LYS A 868 30.31 -9.20 27.87
C LYS A 868 29.10 -8.76 27.05
N TYR A 869 28.66 -9.58 26.09
CA TYR A 869 27.61 -9.18 25.13
C TYR A 869 26.27 -9.91 25.30
N GLY A 870 26.26 -11.09 25.93
CA GLY A 870 25.04 -11.87 26.13
C GLY A 870 24.29 -12.15 24.83
N VAL A 871 23.07 -11.60 24.74
CA VAL A 871 22.25 -11.62 23.52
C VAL A 871 22.33 -10.26 22.86
N MET A 872 22.71 -10.26 21.58
CA MET A 872 22.83 -9.07 20.75
C MET A 872 21.68 -9.01 19.77
N GLU A 873 21.06 -7.84 19.64
CA GLU A 873 20.13 -7.55 18.57
C GLU A 873 20.91 -7.05 17.36
N VAL A 874 20.74 -7.71 16.21
CA VAL A 874 21.42 -7.37 14.96
C VAL A 874 20.42 -7.27 13.81
N LEU A 875 20.42 -6.11 13.14
CA LEU A 875 19.75 -5.93 11.85
C LEU A 875 20.81 -5.95 10.76
N TYR A 876 20.63 -6.75 9.71
CA TYR A 876 21.64 -6.88 8.65
C TYR A 876 21.03 -7.06 7.27
N GLU A 877 21.76 -6.61 6.26
CA GLU A 877 21.38 -6.71 4.86
C GLU A 877 21.37 -8.17 4.40
N LEU A 878 20.26 -8.61 3.80
CA LEU A 878 20.06 -9.94 3.25
C LEU A 878 20.79 -10.11 1.91
N GLU A 879 21.40 -11.27 1.71
CA GLU A 879 21.99 -11.67 0.42
C GLU A 879 20.93 -11.74 -0.68
N THR A 880 19.79 -12.36 -0.37
CA THR A 880 18.64 -12.45 -1.27
C THR A 880 17.43 -11.81 -0.59
N PRO A 881 16.83 -10.77 -1.19
CA PRO A 881 15.61 -10.17 -0.66
C PRO A 881 14.46 -11.19 -0.59
N ILE A 882 13.63 -11.10 0.45
CA ILE A 882 12.42 -11.93 0.59
C ILE A 882 11.24 -11.12 0.04
N VAL A 883 10.51 -11.69 -0.92
CA VAL A 883 9.40 -11.01 -1.59
C VAL A 883 8.10 -11.74 -1.25
N THR A 884 7.15 -11.02 -0.65
CA THR A 884 5.86 -11.57 -0.20
C THR A 884 4.72 -10.68 -0.70
N LYS A 885 3.61 -11.28 -1.13
CA LYS A 885 2.40 -10.54 -1.48
C LYS A 885 1.51 -10.37 -0.26
N ILE A 886 1.10 -9.13 0.01
CA ILE A 886 0.11 -8.76 1.03
C ILE A 886 -1.25 -8.49 0.37
N ALA A 887 -2.34 -8.66 1.12
CA ALA A 887 -3.71 -8.62 0.57
C ALA A 887 -4.18 -7.21 0.12
N ASN A 888 -3.45 -6.15 0.48
CA ASN A 888 -3.91 -4.76 0.35
C ASN A 888 -3.05 -3.95 -0.62
N SER A 889 -3.70 -3.29 -1.57
CA SER A 889 -3.12 -2.19 -2.36
C SER A 889 -2.85 -0.99 -1.46
N ILE A 890 -1.73 -0.31 -1.67
CA ILE A 890 -1.37 0.91 -0.92
C ILE A 890 -1.73 2.20 -1.65
N LYS A 891 -2.37 2.14 -2.82
CA LYS A 891 -2.79 3.33 -3.57
C LYS A 891 -3.68 4.23 -2.71
N LEU A 892 -3.40 5.54 -2.77
CA LEU A 892 -4.19 6.56 -2.10
C LEU A 892 -4.94 7.40 -3.13
N LYS A 893 -6.13 7.90 -2.74
CA LYS A 893 -6.81 8.92 -3.55
C LYS A 893 -6.04 10.23 -3.52
N THR A 894 -6.10 10.98 -4.60
CA THR A 894 -5.57 12.34 -4.68
C THR A 894 -6.73 13.31 -4.81
N PHE A 895 -6.50 14.57 -4.46
CA PHE A 895 -7.51 15.61 -4.36
C PHE A 895 -7.16 16.80 -5.24
N ASP A 896 -8.14 17.60 -5.60
CA ASP A 896 -7.92 18.77 -6.45
C ASP A 896 -7.13 19.85 -5.72
N THR A 897 -6.38 20.63 -6.49
CA THR A 897 -5.51 21.75 -6.05
C THR A 897 -4.30 21.33 -5.23
N THR A 898 -4.48 20.68 -4.09
CA THR A 898 -3.39 20.25 -3.22
C THR A 898 -3.71 18.89 -2.60
N THR A 899 -2.77 17.96 -2.72
CA THR A 899 -2.82 16.67 -2.04
C THR A 899 -1.66 16.58 -1.06
N HIS A 900 -1.96 16.37 0.21
CA HIS A 900 -0.96 16.02 1.20
C HIS A 900 -0.93 14.50 1.37
N ILE A 901 0.24 13.86 1.27
CA ILE A 901 0.43 12.44 1.55
C ILE A 901 1.33 12.31 2.78
N THR A 902 0.84 11.64 3.80
CA THR A 902 1.48 11.57 5.12
C THR A 902 1.37 10.15 5.71
N SER A 903 2.09 9.91 6.80
CA SER A 903 1.95 8.70 7.60
C SER A 903 1.52 9.06 9.02
N ASN A 904 0.71 8.19 9.63
CA ASN A 904 0.32 8.30 11.03
C ASN A 904 1.15 7.39 11.93
N ASN A 905 2.24 6.81 11.42
CA ASN A 905 3.14 6.03 12.24
C ASN A 905 3.93 6.91 13.22
N TYR A 906 4.32 6.35 14.36
CA TYR A 906 5.16 6.99 15.37
C TYR A 906 6.52 7.35 14.78
N LEU A 907 7.20 6.38 14.15
CA LEU A 907 8.34 6.62 13.27
C LEU A 907 7.85 6.69 11.82
N LEU A 908 7.99 7.86 11.20
CA LEU A 908 7.52 8.08 9.84
C LEU A 908 8.36 7.28 8.82
N PRO A 909 7.72 6.50 7.92
CA PRO A 909 8.40 5.93 6.77
C PRO A 909 8.82 7.02 5.78
N LYS A 910 9.60 6.64 4.77
CA LYS A 910 9.84 7.50 3.60
C LYS A 910 8.88 7.06 2.50
N LEU A 911 8.10 7.99 1.96
CA LEU A 911 7.11 7.74 0.92
C LEU A 911 7.66 8.21 -0.42
N SER A 912 7.37 7.50 -1.49
CA SER A 912 7.45 8.03 -2.84
C SER A 912 6.20 7.69 -3.61
N ALA A 913 5.63 8.63 -4.34
CA ALA A 913 4.46 8.40 -5.16
C ALA A 913 4.44 9.40 -6.31
N LYS A 914 3.79 9.02 -7.41
CA LYS A 914 3.39 9.97 -8.45
C LYS A 914 1.96 10.41 -8.22
N VAL A 915 1.74 11.71 -8.28
CA VAL A 915 0.43 12.35 -8.06
C VAL A 915 -0.06 12.95 -9.37
N PRO A 916 -1.32 12.70 -9.79
CA PRO A 916 -1.88 13.32 -10.98
C PRO A 916 -1.99 14.84 -10.77
N SER A 917 -1.68 15.59 -11.80
CA SER A 917 -1.36 17.00 -11.77
C SER A 917 -2.00 17.73 -12.94
N ASN A 918 -2.62 18.86 -12.63
CA ASN A 918 -3.35 19.69 -13.59
C ASN A 918 -2.50 20.82 -14.18
N VAL A 919 -1.17 20.66 -14.19
CA VAL A 919 -0.23 21.71 -14.62
C VAL A 919 -0.52 22.21 -16.05
N GLN A 920 -1.00 21.36 -16.95
CA GLN A 920 -1.37 21.80 -18.31
C GLN A 920 -2.61 22.70 -18.35
N ALA A 921 -3.65 22.45 -17.55
CA ALA A 921 -4.80 23.36 -17.53
C ALA A 921 -4.42 24.69 -16.87
N VAL A 922 -3.57 24.67 -15.84
CA VAL A 922 -3.03 25.90 -15.23
C VAL A 922 -2.22 26.71 -16.25
N VAL A 923 -1.30 26.07 -16.99
CA VAL A 923 -0.51 26.74 -18.05
C VAL A 923 -1.40 27.25 -19.19
N SER A 924 -2.45 26.52 -19.56
CA SER A 924 -3.40 26.93 -20.61
C SER A 924 -4.27 28.10 -20.16
N GLY A 925 -4.72 28.10 -18.89
CA GLY A 925 -5.42 29.21 -18.25
C GLY A 925 -4.54 30.47 -18.21
N LEU A 926 -3.30 30.36 -17.73
CA LEU A 926 -2.34 31.46 -17.69
C LEU A 926 -1.99 32.00 -19.09
N ARG A 927 -1.96 31.15 -20.13
CA ARG A 927 -1.81 31.60 -21.52
C ARG A 927 -3.02 32.40 -21.97
N THR A 928 -4.22 31.93 -21.67
CA THR A 928 -5.47 32.60 -22.03
C THR A 928 -5.58 33.96 -21.35
N GLU A 929 -5.25 34.04 -20.07
CA GLU A 929 -5.22 35.30 -19.30
C GLU A 929 -4.18 36.28 -19.86
N ASN A 930 -2.99 35.81 -20.22
CA ASN A 930 -1.98 36.65 -20.86
C ASN A 930 -2.42 37.21 -22.23
N GLU A 931 -3.14 36.42 -23.04
CA GLU A 931 -3.69 36.91 -24.31
C GLU A 931 -4.84 37.91 -24.10
N ALA A 932 -5.66 37.73 -23.07
CA ALA A 932 -6.67 38.71 -22.67
C ALA A 932 -6.01 40.04 -22.24
N LEU A 933 -5.00 39.98 -21.37
CA LEU A 933 -4.25 41.17 -20.92
C LEU A 933 -3.57 41.92 -22.08
N LYS A 934 -3.00 41.20 -23.06
CA LYS A 934 -2.45 41.83 -24.28
C LYS A 934 -3.53 42.57 -25.08
N THR A 935 -4.73 42.00 -25.15
CA THR A 935 -5.86 42.60 -25.86
C THR A 935 -6.31 43.88 -25.15
N ASP A 936 -6.44 43.84 -23.82
CA ASP A 936 -6.80 45.01 -23.00
C ASP A 936 -5.78 46.13 -23.12
N LEU A 937 -4.48 45.81 -23.10
CA LEU A 937 -3.40 46.78 -23.35
C LEU A 937 -3.52 47.44 -24.72
N LYS A 938 -3.88 46.67 -25.75
CA LYS A 938 -4.07 47.19 -27.11
C LYS A 938 -5.26 48.14 -27.18
N ILE A 939 -6.38 47.79 -26.53
CA ILE A 939 -7.56 48.66 -26.44
C ILE A 939 -7.22 49.95 -25.67
N MET A 940 -6.51 49.87 -24.56
CA MET A 940 -6.12 51.03 -23.76
C MET A 940 -5.22 51.99 -24.53
N ASN A 941 -4.28 51.47 -25.32
CA ASN A 941 -3.44 52.28 -26.21
C ASN A 941 -4.27 52.98 -27.29
N LEU A 942 -5.21 52.28 -27.93
CA LEU A 942 -6.10 52.87 -28.93
C LEU A 942 -6.97 53.99 -28.35
N VAL A 943 -7.54 53.79 -27.15
CA VAL A 943 -8.32 54.83 -26.46
C VAL A 943 -7.46 56.05 -26.12
N THR A 944 -6.19 55.82 -25.76
CA THR A 944 -5.25 56.91 -25.47
C THR A 944 -4.90 57.69 -26.74
N GLU A 945 -4.66 57.01 -27.87
CA GLU A 945 -4.46 57.67 -29.17
C GLU A 945 -5.69 58.44 -29.63
N GLU A 946 -6.89 57.88 -29.49
CA GLU A 946 -8.14 58.57 -29.83
C GLU A 946 -8.35 59.83 -28.99
N ASN A 947 -8.08 59.75 -27.68
CA ASN A 947 -8.13 60.93 -26.80
C ASN A 947 -7.10 61.99 -27.18
N ASN A 948 -5.89 61.59 -27.58
CA ASN A 948 -4.88 62.52 -28.07
C ASN A 948 -5.32 63.20 -29.37
N ILE A 949 -5.91 62.45 -30.30
CA ILE A 949 -6.45 63.01 -31.55
C ILE A 949 -7.59 64.00 -31.25
N LYS A 950 -8.55 63.64 -30.39
CA LYS A 950 -9.62 64.57 -29.96
C LYS A 950 -9.08 65.84 -29.33
N ASN A 951 -8.05 65.74 -28.50
CA ASN A 951 -7.40 66.92 -27.91
C ASN A 951 -6.73 67.79 -28.98
N ILE A 952 -6.08 67.19 -29.97
CA ILE A 952 -5.48 67.92 -31.12
C ILE A 952 -6.58 68.61 -31.94
N GLU A 953 -7.67 67.92 -32.27
CA GLU A 953 -8.80 68.48 -33.01
C GLU A 953 -9.46 69.65 -32.24
N THR A 954 -9.63 69.50 -30.93
CA THR A 954 -10.19 70.55 -30.08
C THR A 954 -9.28 71.78 -30.03
N ASN A 955 -7.96 71.58 -29.93
CA ASN A 955 -6.98 72.67 -29.96
C ASN A 955 -6.96 73.37 -31.33
N LEU A 956 -7.04 72.61 -32.43
CA LEU A 956 -7.12 73.16 -33.78
C LEU A 956 -8.41 73.97 -34.02
N ASP A 957 -9.57 73.51 -33.54
CA ASP A 957 -10.82 74.28 -33.62
C ASP A 957 -10.73 75.57 -32.81
N GLN A 958 -10.11 75.52 -31.62
CA GLN A 958 -9.87 76.71 -30.81
C GLN A 958 -8.92 77.71 -31.50
N GLU A 959 -7.81 77.25 -32.08
CA GLU A 959 -6.89 78.08 -32.85
C GLU A 959 -7.54 78.67 -34.10
N ALA A 960 -8.33 77.87 -34.83
CA ALA A 960 -9.07 78.34 -36.00
C ALA A 960 -10.09 79.42 -35.63
N ARG A 961 -10.84 79.24 -34.55
CA ARG A 961 -11.74 80.28 -34.01
C ARG A 961 -10.99 81.53 -33.57
N LEU A 962 -9.85 81.40 -32.90
CA LEU A 962 -9.00 82.55 -32.54
C LEU A 962 -8.55 83.30 -33.78
N THR A 963 -8.10 82.58 -34.81
CA THR A 963 -7.64 83.17 -36.08
C THR A 963 -8.78 83.87 -36.82
N MET A 964 -9.99 83.28 -36.83
CA MET A 964 -11.17 83.92 -37.44
C MET A 964 -11.61 85.18 -36.70
N ILE A 965 -11.45 85.21 -35.36
CA ILE A 965 -11.65 86.42 -34.56
C ILE A 965 -10.60 87.48 -34.91
N GLU A 966 -9.32 87.12 -35.02
CA GLU A 966 -8.24 88.05 -35.41
C GLU A 966 -8.40 88.58 -36.84
N MET A 967 -8.96 87.79 -37.75
CA MET A 967 -9.25 88.17 -39.14
C MET A 967 -10.58 88.92 -39.31
N GLY A 968 -11.40 89.06 -38.27
CA GLY A 968 -12.68 89.79 -38.30
C GLY A 968 -13.78 89.12 -39.15
N VAL A 969 -13.76 87.79 -39.26
CA VAL A 969 -14.69 87.01 -40.11
C VAL A 969 -15.85 86.41 -39.31
N ILE A 970 -15.86 86.59 -37.98
CA ILE A 970 -16.96 86.23 -37.07
C ILE A 970 -17.33 87.45 -36.23
#